data_AF-A0A2V2XM61-F1
#
_entry.id   AF-A0A2V2XM61-F1
#
_cell.length_a   1.000
_cell.length_b   1.000
_cell.length_c   1.000
_cell.angle_alpha   90.00
_cell.angle_beta   90.00
_cell.angle_gamma   90.00
#
_symmetry.space_group_name_H-M   'P 1'
#
loop_
_entity.id
_entity.type
_entity.pdbx_description
1 polymer ?
#
loop_
_entity_poly.entity_id
_entity_poly.type
_entity_poly.pdbx_seq_one_letter_code
_entity_poly.pdbx_strand_id
1 'polypeptide(L)'
;MSFDAQNRYRVVELLRSLYASPNVEGERETILALANLVQQGNAQLVLDEIKEYLKRGLPVEQERSMIILDQLLLNCMPQFAGMVSSEKWTERLLKVAKSATVESVTYKIIETVIMWQKRYRTDGFKRCVLRFSQSKVLGETFNRVLHRINAEQRSLTRSRNQSRDSAGQEEVGQTDKHHALNRAETILLEAQGDLASLEYALEHPHILHDEDIAKECKQHKLRCMRLLETGQHEEYASELMQLIERFSEALELYEAMTGLDMGEGEAARRRALYGDDGGGETLDSDDEEHARRLRERAAPKENAEQVMLKAQEATQQLVQQERSITAELRNQLEELRRKHEELQNKYKDAKVKNRDAVAALEEYADQIEALKAGGANFNNATAMFGASGKGAQAVSSISVEMGRRMRDNVQVMRQSLREIREQYAADIKKESAYYSSQLTSAIASIVAASQRDRQADHKALLWTQELYKKEMKLRKQYYNTIQELKGNIRVYCRVRPLTPKEISGGHNSVMEFPSTDELKFVDQNGRPKLFEFDEVYPPAATQAKVFEDTCPLIDSVVDGYNVCIFAYGQTGSGKTYTMGGGEGELKGINTRALERLFQVIEERENTEESTVVISVLEIYCENIRDLLGPKDAGKLSYEVKQGGPCGTYVTNLTEVPVNSPKEIHDIMARANRCRSEGQTNMNEHSSRSHMVLYIVVRTTNKQTRMQSFGKLSLVDLAGSERLEKSGAEGQQMKEAVSINKSLSALGDVISGLAQNSKHVPFRNSVLTFLLQDSMSGQAKVLMFVCVSPASYNCSESNSSLQFASRARGVAFGQIKKNTVVAT
;
A
#
# COMPACT_ATOMS: atom_id res chain seq x y z
N MET A 1 22.83 -27.86 -4.97
CA MET A 1 22.45 -26.82 -5.95
C MET A 1 21.82 -25.66 -5.18
N SER A 2 22.07 -24.40 -5.56
CA SER A 2 21.35 -23.26 -4.96
C SER A 2 19.86 -23.32 -5.31
N PHE A 3 19.00 -22.70 -4.49
CA PHE A 3 17.54 -22.64 -4.72
C PHE A 3 17.21 -22.11 -6.14
N ASP A 4 17.92 -21.08 -6.59
CA ASP A 4 17.79 -20.54 -7.96
C ASP A 4 18.23 -21.52 -9.05
N ALA A 5 19.26 -22.34 -8.79
CA ALA A 5 19.69 -23.37 -9.75
C ALA A 5 18.66 -24.50 -9.88
N GLN A 6 17.93 -24.81 -8.81
CA GLN A 6 16.88 -25.82 -8.79
C GLN A 6 15.61 -25.35 -9.54
N ASN A 7 15.18 -24.11 -9.32
CA ASN A 7 14.05 -23.53 -10.07
C ASN A 7 14.37 -23.37 -11.56
N ARG A 8 15.61 -22.98 -11.89
CA ARG A 8 16.07 -22.94 -13.28
C ARG A 8 16.04 -24.30 -13.95
N TYR A 9 16.53 -25.34 -13.28
CA TYR A 9 16.46 -26.71 -13.79
C TYR A 9 15.01 -27.14 -14.05
N ARG A 10 14.11 -26.86 -13.11
CA ARG A 10 12.69 -27.23 -13.20
C ARG A 10 11.94 -26.49 -14.31
N VAL A 11 12.19 -25.20 -14.51
CA VAL A 11 11.63 -24.44 -15.64
C VAL A 11 12.08 -25.02 -16.98
N VAL A 12 13.38 -25.32 -17.12
CA VAL A 12 13.93 -25.90 -18.35
C VAL A 12 13.35 -27.30 -18.63
N GLU A 13 13.16 -28.11 -17.61
CA GLU A 13 12.58 -29.45 -17.72
C GLU A 13 11.10 -29.41 -18.17
N LEU A 14 10.28 -28.57 -17.53
CA LEU A 14 8.87 -28.40 -17.87
C LEU A 14 8.70 -27.85 -19.30
N LEU A 15 9.48 -26.84 -19.68
CA LEU A 15 9.44 -26.30 -21.04
C LEU A 15 9.91 -27.33 -22.06
N ARG A 16 10.97 -28.10 -21.78
CA ARG A 16 11.42 -29.18 -22.68
C ARG A 16 10.34 -30.24 -22.88
N SER A 17 9.60 -30.59 -21.83
CA SER A 17 8.46 -31.50 -21.90
C SER A 17 7.34 -30.92 -22.79
N LEU A 18 6.96 -29.66 -22.59
CA LEU A 18 5.96 -28.98 -23.43
C LEU A 18 6.38 -28.88 -24.89
N TYR A 19 7.64 -28.56 -25.18
CA TYR A 19 8.15 -28.50 -26.55
C TYR A 19 8.31 -29.87 -27.20
N ALA A 20 8.41 -30.96 -26.43
CA ALA A 20 8.41 -32.32 -26.95
C ALA A 20 6.99 -32.88 -27.17
N SER A 21 5.97 -32.35 -26.48
CA SER A 21 4.60 -32.85 -26.55
C SER A 21 3.97 -32.61 -27.93
N PRO A 22 3.25 -33.61 -28.49
CA PRO A 22 2.50 -33.43 -29.74
C PRO A 22 1.26 -32.55 -29.56
N ASN A 23 0.72 -32.44 -28.34
CA ASN A 23 -0.44 -31.61 -28.03
C ASN A 23 -0.20 -30.80 -26.75
N VAL A 24 0.40 -29.62 -26.92
CA VAL A 24 0.75 -28.72 -25.81
C VAL A 24 -0.48 -28.29 -25.00
N GLU A 25 -1.62 -28.08 -25.64
CA GLU A 25 -2.87 -27.68 -24.96
C GLU A 25 -3.44 -28.79 -24.07
N GLY A 26 -3.10 -30.06 -24.34
CA GLY A 26 -3.47 -31.21 -23.54
C GLY A 26 -2.63 -31.42 -22.27
N GLU A 27 -1.47 -30.76 -22.16
CA GLU A 27 -0.51 -30.91 -21.04
C GLU A 27 -0.87 -30.01 -19.85
N ARG A 28 -2.12 -30.09 -19.38
CA ARG A 28 -2.69 -29.17 -18.38
C ARG A 28 -1.91 -29.15 -17.07
N GLU A 29 -1.45 -30.32 -16.59
CA GLU A 29 -0.66 -30.42 -15.36
C GLU A 29 0.70 -29.73 -15.48
N THR A 30 1.37 -29.90 -16.62
CA THR A 30 2.67 -29.28 -16.91
C THR A 30 2.54 -27.76 -17.05
N ILE A 31 1.47 -27.28 -17.68
CA ILE A 31 1.13 -25.85 -17.80
C ILE A 31 0.87 -25.25 -16.41
N LEU A 32 0.07 -25.91 -15.57
CA LEU A 32 -0.22 -25.44 -14.20
C LEU A 32 1.04 -25.45 -13.32
N ALA A 33 1.91 -26.45 -13.45
CA ALA A 33 3.19 -26.50 -12.77
C ALA A 33 4.10 -25.32 -13.18
N LEU A 34 4.12 -24.99 -14.47
CA LEU A 34 4.86 -23.84 -14.99
C LEU A 34 4.24 -22.51 -14.54
N ALA A 35 2.91 -22.39 -14.52
CA ALA A 35 2.18 -21.23 -14.01
C ALA A 35 2.44 -21.00 -12.51
N ASN A 36 2.49 -22.07 -11.71
CA ASN A 36 2.86 -21.97 -10.29
C ASN A 36 4.28 -21.41 -10.09
N LEU A 37 5.24 -21.78 -10.94
CA LEU A 37 6.59 -21.21 -10.89
C LEU A 37 6.60 -19.72 -11.26
N VAL A 38 5.77 -19.31 -12.23
CA VAL A 38 5.55 -17.90 -12.59
C VAL A 38 5.00 -17.13 -11.38
N GLN A 39 3.97 -17.66 -10.71
CA GLN A 39 3.36 -17.07 -9.52
C GLN A 39 4.33 -17.00 -8.31
N GLN A 40 5.30 -17.91 -8.23
CA GLN A 40 6.39 -17.90 -7.24
C GLN A 40 7.52 -16.90 -7.55
N GLY A 41 7.34 -16.02 -8.56
CA GLY A 41 8.30 -14.97 -8.91
C GLY A 41 9.32 -15.35 -9.97
N ASN A 42 9.18 -16.50 -10.64
CA ASN A 42 10.11 -16.94 -11.69
C ASN A 42 9.66 -16.54 -13.11
N ALA A 43 8.75 -15.58 -13.25
CA ALA A 43 8.19 -15.14 -14.53
C ALA A 43 9.26 -14.75 -15.58
N GLN A 44 10.29 -14.01 -15.16
CA GLN A 44 11.37 -13.57 -16.06
C GLN A 44 12.20 -14.74 -16.58
N LEU A 45 12.44 -15.75 -15.73
CA LEU A 45 13.17 -16.97 -16.10
C LEU A 45 12.40 -17.79 -17.13
N VAL A 46 11.09 -17.96 -16.92
CA VAL A 46 10.20 -18.66 -17.87
C VAL A 46 10.18 -17.93 -19.22
N LEU A 47 10.05 -16.60 -19.20
CA LEU A 47 10.08 -15.78 -20.41
C LEU A 47 11.43 -15.88 -21.13
N ASP A 48 12.56 -15.85 -20.44
CA ASP A 48 13.87 -15.94 -21.08
C ASP A 48 14.10 -17.28 -21.80
N GLU A 49 13.63 -18.38 -21.23
CA GLU A 49 13.69 -19.70 -21.87
C GLU A 49 12.74 -19.78 -23.09
N ILE A 50 11.47 -19.35 -22.95
CA ILE A 50 10.52 -19.30 -24.09
C ILE A 50 11.07 -18.43 -25.22
N LYS A 51 11.75 -17.33 -24.90
CA LYS A 51 12.28 -16.42 -25.92
C LYS A 51 13.36 -17.05 -26.80
N GLU A 52 14.12 -18.03 -26.30
CA GLU A 52 15.12 -18.73 -27.11
C GLU A 52 14.45 -19.65 -28.12
N TYR A 53 13.42 -20.40 -27.72
CA TYR A 53 12.59 -21.21 -28.62
C TYR A 53 11.85 -20.36 -29.65
N LEU A 54 11.25 -19.25 -29.22
CA LEU A 54 10.54 -18.34 -30.12
C LEU A 54 11.48 -17.67 -31.15
N LYS A 55 12.74 -17.41 -30.80
CA LYS A 55 13.69 -16.73 -31.70
C LYS A 55 14.48 -17.69 -32.59
N ARG A 56 14.87 -18.86 -32.07
CA ARG A 56 15.84 -19.78 -32.71
C ARG A 56 15.27 -21.18 -32.98
N GLY A 57 14.09 -21.49 -32.46
CA GLY A 57 13.43 -22.78 -32.67
C GLY A 57 12.90 -22.94 -34.09
N LEU A 58 12.59 -24.19 -34.43
CA LEU A 58 11.90 -24.56 -35.67
C LEU A 58 10.49 -23.93 -35.71
N PRO A 59 9.87 -23.78 -36.89
CA PRO A 59 8.53 -23.19 -37.03
C PRO A 59 7.49 -23.77 -36.06
N VAL A 60 7.50 -25.10 -35.86
CA VAL A 60 6.62 -25.80 -34.91
C VAL A 60 6.88 -25.36 -33.46
N GLU A 61 8.13 -25.14 -33.08
CA GLU A 61 8.49 -24.67 -31.73
C GLU A 61 8.11 -23.19 -31.54
N GLN A 62 8.17 -22.37 -32.59
CA GLN A 62 7.72 -20.98 -32.56
C GLN A 62 6.20 -20.88 -32.37
N GLU A 63 5.43 -21.73 -33.04
CA GLU A 63 3.98 -21.84 -32.84
C GLU A 63 3.63 -22.34 -31.44
N ARG A 64 4.33 -23.38 -30.94
CA ARG A 64 4.18 -23.87 -29.57
C ARG A 64 4.50 -22.80 -28.53
N SER A 65 5.51 -21.96 -28.79
CA SER A 65 5.85 -20.83 -27.90
C SER A 65 4.66 -19.89 -27.70
N MET A 66 3.90 -19.62 -28.78
CA MET A 66 2.70 -18.78 -28.70
C MET A 66 1.56 -19.45 -27.93
N ILE A 67 1.38 -20.77 -28.10
CA ILE A 67 0.40 -21.56 -27.34
C ILE A 67 0.75 -21.55 -25.84
N ILE A 68 2.00 -21.79 -25.48
CA ILE A 68 2.47 -21.77 -24.09
C ILE A 68 2.26 -20.39 -23.46
N LEU A 69 2.59 -19.31 -24.19
CA LEU A 69 2.36 -17.94 -23.70
C LEU A 69 0.86 -17.65 -23.49
N ASP A 70 -0.01 -18.09 -24.41
CA ASP A 70 -1.46 -17.90 -24.27
C ASP A 70 -2.00 -18.63 -23.04
N GLN A 71 -1.59 -19.88 -22.84
CA GLN A 71 -1.98 -20.70 -21.69
C GLN A 71 -1.44 -20.15 -20.36
N LEU A 72 -0.21 -19.64 -20.33
CA LEU A 72 0.34 -19.01 -19.13
C LEU A 72 -0.36 -17.69 -18.79
N LEU A 73 -0.74 -16.90 -19.81
CA LEU A 73 -1.52 -15.69 -19.59
C LEU A 73 -2.87 -16.02 -18.96
N LEU A 74 -3.59 -17.03 -19.46
CA LEU A 74 -4.85 -17.49 -18.90
C LEU A 74 -4.76 -17.87 -17.40
N ASN A 75 -3.59 -18.31 -16.91
CA ASN A 75 -3.42 -18.84 -15.56
C ASN A 75 -2.67 -17.90 -14.56
N CYS A 76 -2.08 -16.78 -15.00
CA CYS A 76 -1.17 -15.94 -14.16
C CYS A 76 -1.55 -14.44 -14.10
N MET A 77 -2.80 -14.12 -14.41
CA MET A 77 -3.27 -12.96 -15.19
C MET A 77 -2.73 -11.53 -14.96
N PRO A 78 -2.50 -10.94 -13.77
CA PRO A 78 -2.14 -9.50 -13.75
C PRO A 78 -0.64 -9.23 -14.01
N GLN A 79 0.25 -9.96 -13.33
CA GLN A 79 1.70 -9.67 -13.36
C GLN A 79 2.37 -10.18 -14.63
N PHE A 80 1.94 -11.34 -15.14
CA PHE A 80 2.52 -11.96 -16.33
C PHE A 80 2.06 -11.25 -17.62
N ALA A 81 0.82 -10.77 -17.67
CA ALA A 81 0.29 -10.00 -18.79
C ALA A 81 1.11 -8.73 -19.07
N GLY A 82 1.42 -7.95 -18.03
CA GLY A 82 2.26 -6.75 -18.17
C GLY A 82 3.67 -7.04 -18.74
N MET A 83 4.25 -8.20 -18.40
CA MET A 83 5.55 -8.61 -18.92
C MET A 83 5.49 -9.01 -20.40
N VAL A 84 4.47 -9.78 -20.79
CA VAL A 84 4.27 -10.22 -22.19
C VAL A 84 3.83 -9.06 -23.08
N SER A 85 3.05 -8.11 -22.56
CA SER A 85 2.63 -6.90 -23.29
C SER A 85 3.67 -5.78 -23.29
N SER A 86 4.86 -6.00 -22.73
CA SER A 86 5.94 -5.01 -22.69
C SER A 86 6.44 -4.64 -24.08
N GLU A 87 7.06 -3.46 -24.22
CA GLU A 87 7.63 -3.01 -25.50
C GLU A 87 8.72 -3.98 -26.01
N LYS A 88 9.53 -4.54 -25.10
CA LYS A 88 10.58 -5.51 -25.42
C LYS A 88 10.02 -6.81 -26.02
N TRP A 89 8.90 -7.31 -25.48
CA TRP A 89 8.23 -8.51 -26.02
C TRP A 89 7.45 -8.19 -27.29
N THR A 90 6.81 -7.03 -27.37
CA THR A 90 6.16 -6.52 -28.58
C THR A 90 7.15 -6.45 -29.76
N GLU A 91 8.33 -5.85 -29.56
CA GLU A 91 9.39 -5.83 -30.58
C GLU A 91 9.86 -7.23 -30.96
N ARG A 92 9.92 -8.15 -29.99
CA ARG A 92 10.38 -9.52 -30.22
C ARG A 92 9.41 -10.28 -31.10
N LEU A 93 8.12 -10.22 -30.77
CA LEU A 93 7.04 -10.81 -31.56
C LEU A 93 7.02 -10.22 -32.97
N LEU A 94 7.19 -8.89 -33.11
CA LEU A 94 7.30 -8.23 -34.41
C LEU A 94 8.51 -8.69 -35.22
N LYS A 95 9.69 -8.83 -34.59
CA LYS A 95 10.91 -9.29 -35.26
C LYS A 95 10.74 -10.73 -35.75
N VAL A 96 10.25 -11.63 -34.90
CA VAL A 96 10.02 -13.04 -35.25
C VAL A 96 8.96 -13.16 -36.34
N ALA A 97 7.82 -12.47 -36.22
CA ALA A 97 6.77 -12.49 -37.24
C ALA A 97 7.23 -11.93 -38.61
N LYS A 98 8.16 -10.95 -38.62
CA LYS A 98 8.76 -10.41 -39.86
C LYS A 98 9.80 -11.34 -40.49
N SER A 99 10.53 -12.10 -39.68
CA SER A 99 11.63 -12.97 -40.13
C SER A 99 11.26 -14.45 -40.19
N ALA A 100 9.99 -14.80 -39.93
CA ALA A 100 9.53 -16.18 -39.95
C ALA A 100 9.67 -16.76 -41.36
N THR A 101 10.21 -17.97 -41.45
CA THR A 101 10.41 -18.68 -42.72
C THR A 101 9.13 -19.34 -43.24
N VAL A 102 8.14 -19.55 -42.35
CA VAL A 102 6.86 -20.17 -42.67
C VAL A 102 5.73 -19.20 -42.30
N GLU A 103 4.81 -18.98 -43.24
CA GLU A 103 3.72 -18.01 -43.08
C GLU A 103 2.80 -18.36 -41.89
N SER A 104 2.63 -19.65 -41.58
CA SER A 104 1.80 -20.15 -40.46
C SER A 104 2.24 -19.59 -39.10
N VAL A 105 3.54 -19.41 -38.90
CA VAL A 105 4.08 -18.80 -37.67
C VAL A 105 3.69 -17.34 -37.56
N THR A 106 3.83 -16.58 -38.65
CA THR A 106 3.42 -15.17 -38.72
C THR A 106 1.92 -15.03 -38.47
N TYR A 107 1.11 -15.91 -39.05
CA TYR A 107 -0.33 -15.98 -38.81
C TYR A 107 -0.65 -16.26 -37.34
N LYS A 108 -0.02 -17.26 -36.74
CA LYS A 108 -0.27 -17.65 -35.34
C LYS A 108 0.10 -16.52 -34.37
N ILE A 109 1.23 -15.84 -34.58
CA ILE A 109 1.63 -14.70 -33.74
C ILE A 109 0.62 -13.56 -33.83
N ILE A 110 0.21 -13.18 -35.04
CA ILE A 110 -0.75 -12.11 -35.27
C ILE A 110 -2.12 -12.45 -34.67
N GLU A 111 -2.60 -13.67 -34.90
CA GLU A 111 -3.86 -14.18 -34.36
C GLU A 111 -3.84 -14.14 -32.83
N THR A 112 -2.81 -14.69 -32.20
CA THR A 112 -2.68 -14.68 -30.73
C THR A 112 -2.60 -13.27 -30.16
N VAL A 113 -1.90 -12.33 -30.80
CA VAL A 113 -1.83 -10.92 -30.35
C VAL A 113 -3.19 -10.20 -30.47
N ILE A 114 -3.92 -10.43 -31.57
CA ILE A 114 -5.29 -9.90 -31.73
C ILE A 114 -6.21 -10.48 -30.64
N MET A 115 -6.09 -11.78 -30.37
CA MET A 115 -6.88 -12.46 -29.34
C MET A 115 -6.55 -11.94 -27.94
N TRP A 116 -5.28 -11.68 -27.62
CA TRP A 116 -4.89 -11.07 -26.34
C TRP A 116 -5.46 -9.68 -26.16
N GLN A 117 -5.45 -8.84 -27.21
CA GLN A 117 -6.06 -7.52 -27.11
C GLN A 117 -7.58 -7.59 -26.95
N LYS A 118 -8.25 -8.50 -27.67
CA LYS A 118 -9.69 -8.73 -27.52
C LYS A 118 -10.05 -9.26 -26.12
N ARG A 119 -9.20 -10.13 -25.55
CA ARG A 119 -9.44 -10.79 -24.26
C ARG A 119 -9.12 -9.90 -23.05
N TYR A 120 -8.02 -9.14 -23.09
CA TYR A 120 -7.50 -8.44 -21.90
C TYR A 120 -7.68 -6.93 -21.93
N ARG A 121 -7.93 -6.32 -23.10
CA ARG A 121 -8.19 -4.89 -23.30
C ARG A 121 -7.19 -3.91 -22.63
N THR A 122 -5.97 -4.34 -22.29
CA THR A 122 -4.97 -3.48 -21.65
C THR A 122 -4.26 -2.55 -22.64
N ASP A 123 -3.76 -1.40 -22.16
CA ASP A 123 -2.99 -0.47 -22.99
C ASP A 123 -1.71 -1.09 -23.59
N GLY A 124 -1.14 -2.09 -22.91
CA GLY A 124 0.01 -2.84 -23.41
C GLY A 124 -0.32 -3.65 -24.66
N PHE A 125 -1.40 -4.45 -24.61
CA PHE A 125 -1.85 -5.23 -25.77
C PHE A 125 -2.45 -4.34 -26.87
N LYS A 126 -3.07 -3.22 -26.52
CA LYS A 126 -3.57 -2.20 -27.47
C LYS A 126 -2.43 -1.62 -28.29
N ARG A 127 -1.32 -1.27 -27.61
CA ARG A 127 -0.09 -0.80 -28.24
C ARG A 127 0.57 -1.90 -29.09
N CYS A 128 0.55 -3.15 -28.62
CA CYS A 128 1.06 -4.29 -29.38
C CYS A 128 0.31 -4.45 -30.72
N VAL A 129 -1.02 -4.51 -30.68
CA VAL A 129 -1.88 -4.57 -31.87
C VAL A 129 -1.65 -3.38 -32.80
N LEU A 130 -1.56 -2.15 -32.27
CA LEU A 130 -1.30 -0.94 -33.06
C LEU A 130 0.05 -1.02 -33.80
N ARG A 131 1.09 -1.57 -33.17
CA ARG A 131 2.40 -1.75 -33.80
C ARG A 131 2.37 -2.80 -34.91
N PHE A 132 1.58 -3.86 -34.76
CA PHE A 132 1.39 -4.87 -35.80
C PHE A 132 0.59 -4.32 -36.99
N SER A 133 -0.47 -3.54 -36.74
CA SER A 133 -1.27 -2.93 -37.81
C SER A 133 -0.51 -1.85 -38.59
N GLN A 134 0.33 -1.05 -37.92
CA GLN A 134 1.15 0.00 -38.53
C GLN A 134 2.45 -0.52 -39.17
N SER A 135 2.73 -1.82 -39.11
CA SER A 135 3.94 -2.41 -39.69
C SER A 135 3.89 -2.38 -41.21
N LYS A 136 4.87 -1.74 -41.87
CA LYS A 136 4.99 -1.75 -43.34
C LYS A 136 5.08 -3.15 -43.97
N VAL A 137 5.53 -4.14 -43.20
CA VAL A 137 5.73 -5.53 -43.67
C VAL A 137 4.58 -6.45 -43.27
N LEU A 138 4.01 -6.24 -42.07
CA LEU A 138 2.99 -7.14 -41.51
C LEU A 138 1.57 -6.58 -41.57
N GLY A 139 1.39 -5.28 -41.85
CA GLY A 139 0.11 -4.60 -41.75
C GLY A 139 -0.97 -5.20 -42.67
N GLU A 140 -0.61 -5.61 -43.88
CA GLU A 140 -1.54 -6.27 -44.80
C GLU A 140 -1.95 -7.66 -44.29
N THR A 141 -0.99 -8.49 -43.86
CA THR A 141 -1.28 -9.79 -43.23
C THR A 141 -2.09 -9.62 -41.94
N PHE A 142 -1.78 -8.61 -41.13
CA PHE A 142 -2.52 -8.26 -39.93
C PHE A 142 -3.99 -7.95 -40.25
N ASN A 143 -4.24 -7.10 -41.25
CA ASN A 143 -5.60 -6.77 -41.66
C ASN A 143 -6.34 -7.99 -42.23
N ARG A 144 -5.66 -8.86 -43.00
CA ARG A 144 -6.24 -10.12 -43.49
C ARG A 144 -6.67 -11.05 -42.34
N VAL A 145 -5.80 -11.22 -41.33
CA VAL A 145 -6.13 -12.02 -40.14
C VAL A 145 -7.24 -11.40 -39.33
N LEU A 146 -7.19 -10.09 -39.10
CA LEU A 146 -8.24 -9.36 -38.38
C LEU A 146 -9.59 -9.48 -39.11
N HIS A 147 -9.60 -9.37 -40.44
CA HIS A 147 -10.79 -9.60 -41.26
C HIS A 147 -11.27 -11.04 -41.17
N ARG A 148 -10.38 -12.03 -41.20
CA ARG A 148 -10.73 -13.46 -41.03
C ARG A 148 -11.38 -13.70 -39.67
N ILE A 149 -10.74 -13.28 -38.58
CA ILE A 149 -11.27 -13.42 -37.21
C ILE A 149 -12.63 -12.73 -37.09
N ASN A 150 -12.77 -11.51 -37.63
CA ASN A 150 -14.04 -10.79 -37.62
C ASN A 150 -15.10 -11.45 -38.54
N ALA A 151 -14.69 -12.07 -39.64
CA ALA A 151 -15.57 -12.78 -40.57
C ALA A 151 -16.03 -14.12 -40.01
N GLU A 152 -15.18 -14.84 -39.27
CA GLU A 152 -15.53 -16.05 -38.51
C GLU A 152 -16.51 -15.70 -37.38
N GLN A 153 -16.27 -14.60 -36.66
CA GLN A 153 -17.24 -14.08 -35.69
C GLN A 153 -18.58 -13.68 -36.34
N ARG A 154 -18.55 -13.14 -37.57
CA ARG A 154 -19.74 -12.80 -38.38
C ARG A 154 -20.42 -14.02 -39.01
N SER A 155 -19.69 -15.08 -39.36
CA SER A 155 -20.25 -16.32 -39.93
C SER A 155 -20.88 -17.18 -38.85
N LEU A 156 -20.32 -17.19 -37.63
CA LEU A 156 -20.94 -17.75 -36.42
C LEU A 156 -22.26 -17.04 -36.06
N THR A 157 -22.41 -15.77 -36.44
CA THR A 157 -23.68 -15.03 -36.29
C THR A 157 -24.63 -15.18 -37.49
N ARG A 158 -24.14 -15.39 -38.71
CA ARG A 158 -24.96 -15.65 -39.92
C ARG A 158 -25.47 -17.09 -40.04
N SER A 159 -24.65 -18.09 -39.70
CA SER A 159 -25.05 -19.51 -39.63
C SER A 159 -26.19 -19.71 -38.63
N ARG A 160 -26.23 -18.87 -37.60
CA ARG A 160 -27.28 -18.80 -36.57
C ARG A 160 -28.60 -18.17 -37.04
N ASN A 161 -28.58 -17.43 -38.17
CA ASN A 161 -29.78 -16.82 -38.77
C ASN A 161 -30.32 -17.62 -39.96
N GLN A 162 -29.48 -18.32 -40.73
CA GLN A 162 -29.95 -19.15 -41.85
C GLN A 162 -30.56 -20.50 -41.42
N SER A 163 -30.25 -21.00 -40.22
CA SER A 163 -30.86 -22.22 -39.69
C SER A 163 -32.30 -22.05 -39.15
N ARG A 164 -32.85 -20.82 -39.17
CA ARG A 164 -34.21 -20.52 -38.69
C ARG A 164 -35.29 -20.43 -39.76
N ASP A 165 -34.95 -20.21 -41.03
CA ASP A 165 -35.93 -19.86 -42.07
C ASP A 165 -36.24 -20.97 -43.10
N SER A 166 -35.70 -22.18 -42.94
CA SER A 166 -35.99 -23.28 -43.88
C SER A 166 -36.02 -24.64 -43.20
N ALA A 167 -37.09 -24.91 -42.43
CA ALA A 167 -37.79 -26.19 -42.37
C ALA A 167 -38.71 -26.23 -41.14
N GLY A 168 -40.01 -26.06 -41.37
CA GLY A 168 -41.03 -26.66 -40.52
C GLY A 168 -41.30 -28.09 -41.01
N GLN A 169 -41.45 -28.99 -40.03
CA GLN A 169 -41.88 -30.40 -40.07
C GLN A 169 -40.81 -31.51 -40.20
N GLU A 170 -40.79 -32.26 -39.09
CA GLU A 170 -40.44 -33.67 -38.88
C GLU A 170 -38.98 -34.14 -38.67
N GLU A 171 -38.84 -34.76 -37.50
CA GLU A 171 -37.85 -35.74 -36.98
C GLU A 171 -36.37 -35.37 -36.71
N VAL A 172 -36.09 -35.32 -35.40
CA VAL A 172 -34.96 -35.89 -34.63
C VAL A 172 -33.53 -35.64 -35.14
N GLY A 173 -32.76 -34.87 -34.35
CA GLY A 173 -31.31 -34.91 -34.38
C GLY A 173 -30.65 -33.94 -33.40
N GLN A 174 -30.39 -34.40 -32.17
CA GLN A 174 -29.44 -33.88 -31.17
C GLN A 174 -28.96 -32.42 -31.33
N THR A 175 -29.53 -31.49 -30.55
CA THR A 175 -28.84 -30.24 -30.23
C THR A 175 -27.62 -30.56 -29.37
N ASP A 176 -26.44 -30.32 -29.92
CA ASP A 176 -25.17 -30.54 -29.28
C ASP A 176 -25.07 -29.72 -27.97
N LYS A 177 -25.21 -30.40 -26.82
CA LYS A 177 -25.14 -29.78 -25.49
C LYS A 177 -23.84 -28.98 -25.31
N HIS A 178 -22.74 -29.43 -25.92
CA HIS A 178 -21.45 -28.74 -25.85
C HIS A 178 -21.46 -27.36 -26.52
N HIS A 179 -22.32 -27.13 -27.51
CA HIS A 179 -22.39 -25.84 -28.20
C HIS A 179 -23.19 -24.78 -27.42
N ALA A 180 -24.17 -25.20 -26.62
CA ALA A 180 -24.89 -24.32 -25.68
C ALA A 180 -24.03 -24.01 -24.44
N LEU A 181 -23.33 -25.02 -23.91
CA LEU A 181 -22.35 -24.91 -22.83
C LEU A 181 -21.21 -23.94 -23.17
N ASN A 182 -20.55 -24.12 -24.32
CA ASN A 182 -19.47 -23.21 -24.77
C ASN A 182 -19.93 -21.76 -24.92
N ARG A 183 -21.19 -21.53 -25.30
CA ARG A 183 -21.72 -20.17 -25.48
C ARG A 183 -22.09 -19.54 -24.13
N ALA A 184 -22.62 -20.31 -23.19
CA ALA A 184 -22.90 -19.85 -21.83
C ALA A 184 -21.61 -19.53 -21.07
N GLU A 185 -20.62 -20.41 -21.17
CA GLU A 185 -19.29 -20.25 -20.57
C GLU A 185 -18.54 -19.05 -21.17
N THR A 186 -18.62 -18.83 -22.48
CA THR A 186 -18.07 -17.62 -23.12
C THR A 186 -18.75 -16.35 -22.62
N ILE A 187 -20.08 -16.36 -22.43
CA ILE A 187 -20.81 -15.20 -21.88
C ILE A 187 -20.43 -14.94 -20.41
N LEU A 188 -20.22 -15.99 -19.62
CA LEU A 188 -19.76 -15.88 -18.24
C LEU A 188 -18.35 -15.29 -18.15
N LEU A 189 -17.44 -15.74 -19.02
CA LEU A 189 -16.08 -15.23 -19.10
C LEU A 189 -16.02 -13.76 -19.57
N GLU A 190 -16.84 -13.39 -20.56
CA GLU A 190 -17.00 -11.99 -20.98
C GLU A 190 -17.49 -11.12 -19.81
N ALA A 191 -18.52 -11.57 -19.12
CA ALA A 191 -19.12 -10.86 -18.00
C ALA A 191 -18.17 -10.76 -16.78
N GLN A 192 -17.40 -11.80 -16.47
CA GLN A 192 -16.38 -11.74 -15.41
C GLN A 192 -15.25 -10.76 -15.72
N GLY A 193 -14.86 -10.62 -16.99
CA GLY A 193 -13.84 -9.67 -17.43
C GLY A 193 -14.25 -8.21 -17.24
N ASP A 194 -15.51 -7.89 -17.55
CA ASP A 194 -16.03 -6.53 -17.39
C ASP A 194 -16.26 -6.18 -15.92
N LEU A 195 -16.75 -7.12 -15.11
CA LEU A 195 -16.85 -6.96 -13.65
C LEU A 195 -15.48 -6.67 -13.03
N ALA A 196 -14.44 -7.41 -13.41
CA ALA A 196 -13.08 -7.19 -12.93
C ALA A 196 -12.52 -5.82 -13.38
N SER A 197 -12.92 -5.34 -14.57
CA SER A 197 -12.55 -4.01 -15.06
C SER A 197 -13.21 -2.90 -14.24
N LEU A 198 -14.46 -3.09 -13.82
CA LEU A 198 -15.18 -2.17 -12.93
C LEU A 198 -14.60 -2.19 -11.51
N GLU A 199 -14.35 -3.37 -10.94
CA GLU A 199 -13.69 -3.54 -9.63
C GLU A 199 -12.31 -2.88 -9.59
N TYR A 200 -11.51 -3.06 -10.65
CA TYR A 200 -10.20 -2.41 -10.78
C TYR A 200 -10.30 -0.88 -10.83
N ALA A 201 -11.31 -0.35 -11.53
CA ALA A 201 -11.56 1.09 -11.58
C ALA A 201 -11.96 1.64 -10.19
N LEU A 202 -12.73 0.89 -9.41
CA LEU A 202 -13.08 1.24 -8.02
C LEU A 202 -11.86 1.27 -7.09
N GLU A 203 -10.91 0.35 -7.26
CA GLU A 203 -9.65 0.30 -6.49
C GLU A 203 -8.65 1.40 -6.88
N HIS A 204 -8.81 2.02 -8.05
CA HIS A 204 -7.89 3.03 -8.61
C HIS A 204 -8.64 4.31 -9.00
N PRO A 205 -9.03 5.17 -8.02
CA PRO A 205 -10.05 6.22 -8.22
C PRO A 205 -9.69 7.31 -9.24
N HIS A 206 -8.42 7.44 -9.58
CA HIS A 206 -7.89 8.38 -10.56
C HIS A 206 -8.14 7.94 -12.02
N ILE A 207 -8.65 6.72 -12.24
CA ILE A 207 -8.96 6.11 -13.54
C ILE A 207 -10.49 6.11 -13.81
N LEU A 208 -11.31 6.56 -12.84
CA LEU A 208 -12.79 6.54 -12.85
C LEU A 208 -13.45 7.55 -13.83
N HIS A 209 -13.05 7.57 -15.09
CA HIS A 209 -13.68 8.40 -16.13
C HIS A 209 -14.40 7.59 -17.22
N ASP A 210 -14.39 6.26 -17.13
CA ASP A 210 -14.93 5.40 -18.17
C ASP A 210 -16.41 5.07 -17.91
N GLU A 211 -17.30 6.02 -18.28
CA GLU A 211 -18.76 5.84 -18.25
C GLU A 211 -19.21 4.64 -19.13
N ASP A 212 -18.41 4.29 -20.15
CA ASP A 212 -18.71 3.21 -21.08
C ASP A 212 -18.57 1.83 -20.40
N ILE A 213 -17.56 1.64 -19.54
CA ILE A 213 -17.37 0.38 -18.78
C ILE A 213 -18.54 0.14 -17.83
N ALA A 214 -18.97 1.15 -17.08
CA ALA A 214 -20.10 1.04 -16.15
C ALA A 214 -21.41 0.73 -16.91
N LYS A 215 -21.59 1.35 -18.09
CA LYS A 215 -22.74 1.10 -18.98
C LYS A 215 -22.73 -0.30 -19.60
N GLU A 216 -21.56 -0.81 -20.01
CA GLU A 216 -21.38 -2.19 -20.50
C GLU A 216 -21.67 -3.21 -19.38
N CYS A 217 -21.18 -2.99 -18.17
CA CYS A 217 -21.46 -3.83 -17.00
C CYS A 217 -22.96 -3.94 -16.70
N LYS A 218 -23.70 -2.83 -16.79
CA LYS A 218 -25.16 -2.81 -16.62
C LYS A 218 -25.87 -3.64 -17.70
N GLN A 219 -25.44 -3.53 -18.96
CA GLN A 219 -26.01 -4.32 -20.06
C GLN A 219 -25.73 -5.81 -19.91
N HIS A 220 -24.54 -6.17 -19.40
CA HIS A 220 -24.15 -7.55 -19.17
C HIS A 220 -24.85 -8.17 -17.96
N LYS A 221 -25.07 -7.44 -16.87
CA LYS A 221 -25.95 -7.84 -15.77
C LYS A 221 -27.37 -8.18 -16.27
N LEU A 222 -27.97 -7.32 -17.09
CA LEU A 222 -29.32 -7.53 -17.66
C LEU A 222 -29.35 -8.73 -18.63
N ARG A 223 -28.24 -9.00 -19.31
CA ARG A 223 -28.09 -10.17 -20.18
C ARG A 223 -28.02 -11.47 -19.38
N CYS A 224 -27.28 -11.49 -18.27
CA CYS A 224 -27.23 -12.63 -17.33
C CYS A 224 -28.61 -12.92 -16.71
N MET A 225 -29.37 -11.89 -16.32
CA MET A 225 -30.74 -12.07 -15.82
C MET A 225 -31.67 -12.70 -16.87
N ARG A 226 -31.68 -12.17 -18.10
CA ARG A 226 -32.48 -12.76 -19.19
C ARG A 226 -32.06 -14.19 -19.54
N LEU A 227 -30.79 -14.54 -19.37
CA LEU A 227 -30.32 -15.92 -19.57
C LEU A 227 -30.89 -16.85 -18.49
N LEU A 228 -30.92 -16.43 -17.22
CA LEU A 228 -31.58 -17.18 -16.15
C LEU A 228 -33.08 -17.39 -16.43
N GLU A 229 -33.79 -16.36 -16.89
CA GLU A 229 -35.22 -16.42 -17.23
C GLU A 229 -35.53 -17.42 -18.37
N THR A 230 -34.58 -17.65 -19.28
CA THR A 230 -34.77 -18.58 -20.40
C THR A 230 -34.60 -20.05 -20.04
N GLY A 231 -34.10 -20.37 -18.84
CA GLY A 231 -33.88 -21.75 -18.36
C GLY A 231 -32.77 -22.53 -19.09
N GLN A 232 -32.05 -21.93 -20.04
CA GLN A 232 -31.04 -22.62 -20.87
C GLN A 232 -29.68 -22.85 -20.16
N HIS A 233 -29.55 -22.47 -18.89
CA HIS A 233 -28.28 -22.33 -18.17
C HIS A 233 -28.28 -23.00 -16.78
N GLU A 234 -29.12 -24.01 -16.57
CA GLU A 234 -29.30 -24.68 -15.26
C GLU A 234 -27.97 -25.13 -14.60
N GLU A 235 -26.98 -25.55 -15.39
CA GLU A 235 -25.66 -25.99 -14.90
C GLU A 235 -24.80 -24.84 -14.33
N TYR A 236 -25.01 -23.60 -14.79
CA TYR A 236 -24.29 -22.40 -14.33
C TYR A 236 -25.19 -21.38 -13.64
N ALA A 237 -26.42 -21.75 -13.29
CA ALA A 237 -27.39 -20.83 -12.71
C ALA A 237 -26.87 -20.19 -11.41
N SER A 238 -26.14 -20.96 -10.60
CA SER A 238 -25.48 -20.46 -9.39
C SER A 238 -24.38 -19.45 -9.69
N GLU A 239 -23.59 -19.66 -10.75
CA GLU A 239 -22.51 -18.74 -11.14
C GLU A 239 -23.08 -17.45 -11.76
N LEU A 240 -24.14 -17.56 -12.56
CA LEU A 240 -24.87 -16.42 -13.10
C LEU A 240 -25.50 -15.56 -11.98
N MET A 241 -26.10 -16.19 -10.97
CA MET A 241 -26.65 -15.46 -9.81
C MET A 241 -25.57 -14.73 -9.02
N GLN A 242 -24.45 -15.40 -8.71
CA GLN A 242 -23.32 -14.76 -8.04
C GLN A 242 -22.74 -13.61 -8.85
N LEU A 243 -22.69 -13.74 -10.18
CA LEU A 243 -22.18 -12.69 -11.05
C LEU A 243 -23.13 -11.48 -11.09
N ILE A 244 -24.44 -11.70 -11.14
CA ILE A 244 -25.46 -10.64 -11.06
C ILE A 244 -25.38 -9.89 -9.72
N GLU A 245 -25.18 -10.61 -8.61
CA GLU A 245 -25.01 -10.03 -7.27
C GLU A 245 -23.77 -9.14 -7.21
N ARG A 246 -22.61 -9.64 -7.65
CA ARG A 246 -21.36 -8.86 -7.67
C ARG A 246 -21.41 -7.64 -8.60
N PHE A 247 -22.05 -7.76 -9.77
CA PHE A 247 -22.30 -6.59 -10.63
C PHE A 247 -23.16 -5.54 -9.94
N SER A 248 -24.14 -5.96 -9.13
CA SER A 248 -25.01 -5.04 -8.40
C SER A 248 -24.23 -4.29 -7.32
N GLU A 249 -23.42 -5.00 -6.53
CA GLU A 249 -22.57 -4.39 -5.50
C GLU A 249 -21.54 -3.42 -6.09
N ALA A 250 -20.87 -3.82 -7.18
CA ALA A 250 -19.86 -2.98 -7.83
C ALA A 250 -20.46 -1.72 -8.48
N LEU A 251 -21.64 -1.83 -9.10
CA LEU A 251 -22.34 -0.67 -9.67
C LEU A 251 -22.83 0.29 -8.57
N GLU A 252 -23.34 -0.22 -7.44
CA GLU A 252 -23.74 0.62 -6.30
C GLU A 252 -22.56 1.39 -5.68
N LEU A 253 -21.40 0.74 -5.56
CA LEU A 253 -20.17 1.37 -5.10
C LEU A 253 -19.66 2.42 -6.10
N TYR A 254 -19.76 2.15 -7.40
CA TYR A 254 -19.39 3.09 -8.46
C TYR A 254 -20.26 4.35 -8.43
N GLU A 255 -21.58 4.22 -8.31
CA GLU A 255 -22.51 5.34 -8.16
C GLU A 255 -22.21 6.15 -6.88
N ALA A 256 -21.87 5.47 -5.78
CA ALA A 256 -21.53 6.13 -4.51
C ALA A 256 -20.21 6.90 -4.55
N MET A 257 -19.21 6.41 -5.30
CA MET A 257 -17.89 7.04 -5.41
C MET A 257 -17.84 8.18 -6.43
N THR A 258 -18.57 8.03 -7.55
CA THR A 258 -18.53 9.00 -8.65
C THR A 258 -19.65 10.04 -8.58
N GLY A 259 -20.73 9.75 -7.84
CA GLY A 259 -21.92 10.59 -7.79
C GLY A 259 -22.76 10.59 -9.08
N LEU A 260 -22.34 9.81 -10.09
CA LEU A 260 -23.09 9.61 -11.33
C LEU A 260 -24.19 8.58 -11.09
N ASP A 261 -25.45 8.99 -11.24
CA ASP A 261 -26.61 8.09 -11.18
C ASP A 261 -26.70 7.31 -12.50
N MET A 262 -26.42 6.00 -12.45
CA MET A 262 -26.47 5.14 -13.63
C MET A 262 -27.90 4.64 -13.92
N GLY A 263 -28.91 5.22 -13.25
CA GLY A 263 -30.31 5.14 -13.62
C GLY A 263 -31.10 4.01 -12.98
N GLU A 264 -30.61 3.38 -11.91
CA GLU A 264 -31.46 2.58 -11.01
C GLU A 264 -31.96 3.42 -9.83
N GLY A 265 -31.22 4.45 -9.41
CA GLY A 265 -31.54 5.32 -8.28
C GLY A 265 -32.67 6.31 -8.54
N GLU A 266 -32.53 7.22 -9.51
CA GLU A 266 -33.52 8.29 -9.78
C GLU A 266 -34.76 7.81 -10.53
N ALA A 267 -34.64 6.83 -11.45
CA ALA A 267 -35.78 6.36 -12.23
C ALA A 267 -36.69 5.43 -11.41
N ALA A 268 -36.12 4.64 -10.48
CA ALA A 268 -36.90 3.90 -9.48
C ALA A 268 -37.39 4.84 -8.37
N ARG A 269 -36.60 5.83 -7.92
CA ARG A 269 -37.07 6.89 -7.01
C ARG A 269 -38.19 7.74 -7.61
N ARG A 270 -38.15 8.11 -8.89
CA ARG A 270 -39.23 8.88 -9.55
C ARG A 270 -40.51 8.05 -9.66
N ARG A 271 -40.40 6.78 -10.04
CA ARG A 271 -41.54 5.84 -10.03
C ARG A 271 -42.10 5.61 -8.62
N ALA A 272 -41.25 5.61 -7.60
CA ALA A 272 -41.63 5.41 -6.20
C ALA A 272 -42.11 6.68 -5.46
N LEU A 273 -41.66 7.89 -5.86
CA LEU A 273 -42.01 9.18 -5.23
C LEU A 273 -43.16 9.91 -5.93
N TYR A 274 -43.25 9.82 -7.26
CA TYR A 274 -44.19 10.62 -8.04
C TYR A 274 -45.35 9.82 -8.65
N GLY A 275 -45.31 8.49 -8.57
CA GLY A 275 -46.25 7.63 -9.29
C GLY A 275 -46.06 7.74 -10.80
N ASP A 276 -46.24 6.63 -11.50
CA ASP A 276 -46.22 6.65 -12.95
C ASP A 276 -47.50 7.34 -13.45
N ASP A 277 -47.38 8.59 -13.89
CA ASP A 277 -48.42 9.25 -14.65
C ASP A 277 -48.31 8.75 -16.10
N GLY A 278 -48.60 7.46 -16.34
CA GLY A 278 -48.64 6.94 -17.70
C GLY A 278 -48.45 5.45 -17.95
N GLY A 279 -49.27 4.58 -17.36
CA GLY A 279 -49.56 3.27 -17.97
C GLY A 279 -49.59 2.12 -17.00
N GLY A 280 -50.79 1.80 -16.53
CA GLY A 280 -51.04 0.78 -15.52
C GLY A 280 -50.57 -0.62 -15.89
N GLU A 281 -49.83 -1.21 -14.96
CA GLU A 281 -49.90 -2.62 -14.59
C GLU A 281 -49.87 -2.69 -13.06
N THR A 282 -50.81 -3.43 -12.50
CA THR A 282 -50.95 -3.65 -11.05
C THR A 282 -49.75 -4.41 -10.52
N LEU A 283 -49.05 -3.83 -9.54
CA LEU A 283 -47.93 -4.45 -8.84
C LEU A 283 -48.36 -5.73 -8.13
N ASP A 284 -47.54 -6.78 -8.24
CA ASP A 284 -47.77 -8.09 -7.62
C ASP A 284 -47.39 -8.06 -6.13
N SER A 285 -47.83 -9.03 -5.31
CA SER A 285 -47.66 -8.98 -3.84
C SER A 285 -46.20 -8.91 -3.37
N ASP A 286 -45.26 -9.39 -4.19
CA ASP A 286 -43.82 -9.35 -3.92
C ASP A 286 -43.23 -7.94 -4.12
N ASP A 287 -43.84 -7.13 -5.01
CA ASP A 287 -43.45 -5.74 -5.24
C ASP A 287 -43.90 -4.82 -4.10
N GLU A 288 -45.00 -5.14 -3.41
CA GLU A 288 -45.40 -4.43 -2.18
C GLU A 288 -44.44 -4.71 -1.03
N GLU A 289 -43.93 -5.94 -0.88
CA GLU A 289 -42.94 -6.28 0.14
C GLU A 289 -41.57 -5.65 -0.19
N HIS A 290 -41.18 -5.63 -1.47
CA HIS A 290 -39.97 -4.95 -1.91
C HIS A 290 -40.08 -3.42 -1.79
N ALA A 291 -41.23 -2.82 -2.10
CA ALA A 291 -41.52 -1.39 -1.91
C ALA A 291 -41.58 -1.00 -0.43
N ARG A 292 -42.05 -1.89 0.46
CA ARG A 292 -42.02 -1.68 1.92
C ARG A 292 -40.58 -1.68 2.44
N ARG A 293 -39.74 -2.61 1.97
CA ARG A 293 -38.29 -2.64 2.26
C ARG A 293 -37.55 -1.41 1.70
N LEU A 294 -37.95 -0.90 0.54
CA LEU A 294 -37.42 0.34 -0.06
C LEU A 294 -37.86 1.61 0.68
N ARG A 295 -39.10 1.67 1.18
CA ARG A 295 -39.59 2.77 2.05
C ARG A 295 -38.91 2.77 3.42
N GLU A 296 -38.59 1.61 3.97
CA GLU A 296 -37.80 1.47 5.21
C GLU A 296 -36.31 1.83 4.99
N ARG A 297 -35.75 1.58 3.80
CA ARG A 297 -34.38 1.99 3.42
C ARG A 297 -34.24 3.44 2.95
N ALA A 298 -35.34 4.14 2.63
CA ALA A 298 -35.36 5.52 2.14
C ALA A 298 -35.39 6.59 3.26
N ALA A 299 -34.90 6.26 4.46
CA ALA A 299 -34.50 7.28 5.43
C ALA A 299 -33.28 8.06 4.89
N PRO A 300 -33.17 9.37 5.15
CA PRO A 300 -32.22 10.24 4.47
C PRO A 300 -30.78 9.76 4.65
N LYS A 301 -30.04 9.56 3.53
CA LYS A 301 -28.60 9.29 3.56
C LYS A 301 -27.89 10.48 4.19
N GLU A 302 -27.26 10.21 5.32
CA GLU A 302 -26.57 11.16 6.18
C GLU A 302 -25.22 11.60 5.62
N ASN A 303 -24.79 12.80 6.03
CA ASN A 303 -23.50 13.39 5.69
C ASN A 303 -22.35 12.44 6.05
N ALA A 304 -21.25 12.45 5.29
CA ALA A 304 -20.08 11.61 5.57
C ALA A 304 -19.52 11.78 7.01
N GLU A 305 -19.68 12.96 7.61
CA GLU A 305 -19.39 13.21 9.02
C GLU A 305 -20.34 12.47 9.97
N GLN A 306 -21.62 12.37 9.63
CA GLN A 306 -22.62 11.57 10.36
C GLN A 306 -22.48 10.08 10.09
N VAL A 307 -22.02 9.64 8.92
CA VAL A 307 -21.68 8.22 8.67
C VAL A 307 -20.46 7.83 9.49
N MET A 308 -19.48 8.72 9.63
CA MET A 308 -18.34 8.51 10.51
C MET A 308 -18.76 8.57 11.99
N LEU A 309 -19.65 9.50 12.36
CA LEU A 309 -20.23 9.58 13.71
C LEU A 309 -21.08 8.34 14.02
N LYS A 310 -21.85 7.81 13.05
CA LYS A 310 -22.63 6.58 13.18
C LYS A 310 -21.80 5.33 13.14
N ALA A 311 -20.69 5.29 12.40
CA ALA A 311 -19.72 4.21 12.49
C ALA A 311 -19.03 4.23 13.86
N GLN A 312 -18.75 5.42 14.40
CA GLN A 312 -18.16 5.60 15.72
C GLN A 312 -19.17 5.32 16.85
N GLU A 313 -20.44 5.69 16.68
CA GLU A 313 -21.57 5.36 17.57
C GLU A 313 -21.95 3.89 17.45
N ALA A 314 -21.91 3.27 16.27
CA ALA A 314 -22.13 1.83 16.08
C ALA A 314 -20.97 1.02 16.67
N THR A 315 -19.74 1.52 16.55
CA THR A 315 -18.59 0.92 17.24
C THR A 315 -18.70 1.10 18.75
N GLN A 316 -19.13 2.28 19.24
CA GLN A 316 -19.39 2.49 20.66
C GLN A 316 -20.59 1.68 21.16
N GLN A 317 -21.63 1.47 20.35
CA GLN A 317 -22.80 0.67 20.66
C GLN A 317 -22.46 -0.83 20.63
N LEU A 318 -21.60 -1.29 19.71
CA LEU A 318 -21.06 -2.64 19.73
C LEU A 318 -20.20 -2.87 20.96
N VAL A 319 -19.34 -1.90 21.32
CA VAL A 319 -18.55 -1.94 22.56
C VAL A 319 -19.46 -1.86 23.80
N GLN A 320 -20.55 -1.11 23.75
CA GLN A 320 -21.55 -1.05 24.83
C GLN A 320 -22.40 -2.30 24.92
N GLN A 321 -22.78 -2.92 23.80
CA GLN A 321 -23.47 -4.21 23.73
C GLN A 321 -22.56 -5.31 24.23
N GLU A 322 -21.29 -5.31 23.83
CA GLU A 322 -20.32 -6.28 24.32
C GLU A 322 -20.09 -6.08 25.82
N ARG A 323 -20.01 -4.83 26.30
CA ARG A 323 -19.98 -4.51 27.74
C ARG A 323 -21.27 -4.89 28.46
N SER A 324 -22.44 -4.74 27.85
CA SER A 324 -23.73 -5.10 28.47
C SER A 324 -23.90 -6.61 28.51
N ILE A 325 -23.58 -7.33 27.44
CA ILE A 325 -23.56 -8.79 27.38
C ILE A 325 -22.53 -9.33 28.38
N THR A 326 -21.35 -8.72 28.48
CA THR A 326 -20.34 -9.09 29.47
C THR A 326 -20.81 -8.79 30.91
N ALA A 327 -21.52 -7.68 31.13
CA ALA A 327 -22.11 -7.34 32.42
C ALA A 327 -23.28 -8.29 32.78
N GLU A 328 -24.07 -8.70 31.80
CA GLU A 328 -25.22 -9.60 31.94
C GLU A 328 -24.75 -11.03 32.19
N LEU A 329 -23.70 -11.49 31.51
CA LEU A 329 -23.00 -12.74 31.82
C LEU A 329 -22.35 -12.70 33.21
N ARG A 330 -21.78 -11.57 33.62
CA ARG A 330 -21.26 -11.38 34.98
C ARG A 330 -22.37 -11.43 36.02
N ASN A 331 -23.49 -10.75 35.78
CA ASN A 331 -24.66 -10.78 36.67
C ASN A 331 -25.27 -12.19 36.74
N GLN A 332 -25.36 -12.92 35.62
CA GLN A 332 -25.80 -14.32 35.61
C GLN A 332 -24.83 -15.21 36.40
N LEU A 333 -23.52 -14.99 36.26
CA LEU A 333 -22.50 -15.70 37.05
C LEU A 333 -22.62 -15.37 38.55
N GLU A 334 -22.88 -14.12 38.89
CA GLU A 334 -23.04 -13.65 40.27
C GLU A 334 -24.35 -14.15 40.88
N GLU A 335 -25.43 -14.20 40.10
CA GLU A 335 -26.71 -14.79 40.50
C GLU A 335 -26.61 -16.31 40.69
N LEU A 336 -25.89 -17.01 39.80
CA LEU A 336 -25.56 -18.43 39.96
C LEU A 336 -24.71 -18.66 41.20
N ARG A 337 -23.72 -17.80 41.48
CA ARG A 337 -22.93 -17.85 42.72
C ARG A 337 -23.79 -17.60 43.95
N ARG A 338 -24.69 -16.60 43.92
CA ARG A 338 -25.60 -16.30 45.03
C ARG A 338 -26.59 -17.44 45.27
N LYS A 339 -27.16 -18.02 44.22
CA LYS A 339 -28.03 -19.21 44.32
C LYS A 339 -27.27 -20.42 44.88
N HIS A 340 -26.03 -20.62 44.45
CA HIS A 340 -25.16 -21.66 44.99
C HIS A 340 -24.91 -21.45 46.48
N GLU A 341 -24.59 -20.22 46.90
CA GLU A 341 -24.34 -19.86 48.29
C GLU A 341 -25.60 -19.93 49.16
N GLU A 342 -26.76 -19.51 48.65
CA GLU A 342 -28.08 -19.68 49.28
C GLU A 342 -28.43 -21.16 49.47
N LEU A 343 -28.21 -22.01 48.46
CA LEU A 343 -28.41 -23.46 48.56
C LEU A 343 -27.44 -24.08 49.57
N GLN A 344 -26.19 -23.63 49.59
CA GLN A 344 -25.17 -24.09 50.52
C GLN A 344 -25.51 -23.68 51.97
N ASN A 345 -26.05 -22.48 52.17
CA ASN A 345 -26.51 -22.01 53.48
C ASN A 345 -27.81 -22.71 53.92
N LYS A 346 -28.77 -22.94 53.01
CA LYS A 346 -29.95 -23.77 53.28
C LYS A 346 -29.56 -25.20 53.65
N TYR A 347 -28.54 -25.76 53.01
CA TYR A 347 -27.99 -27.06 53.36
C TYR A 347 -27.34 -27.07 54.75
N LYS A 348 -26.57 -26.04 55.09
CA LYS A 348 -25.99 -25.89 56.45
C LYS A 348 -27.07 -25.73 57.52
N ASP A 349 -28.08 -24.89 57.29
CA ASP A 349 -29.20 -24.69 58.22
C ASP A 349 -30.04 -25.95 58.38
N ALA A 350 -30.35 -26.65 57.28
CA ALA A 350 -31.03 -27.93 57.31
C ALA A 350 -30.22 -28.97 58.10
N LYS A 351 -28.88 -28.97 57.95
CA LYS A 351 -27.98 -29.85 58.69
C LYS A 351 -27.95 -29.53 60.19
N VAL A 352 -27.96 -28.25 60.58
CA VAL A 352 -28.00 -27.83 61.99
C VAL A 352 -29.36 -28.15 62.62
N LYS A 353 -30.48 -27.75 61.99
CA LYS A 353 -31.84 -28.09 62.46
C LYS A 353 -32.04 -29.60 62.60
N ASN A 354 -31.42 -30.38 61.71
CA ASN A 354 -31.43 -31.83 61.77
C ASN A 354 -30.61 -32.36 62.94
N ARG A 355 -29.43 -31.79 63.21
CA ARG A 355 -28.62 -32.12 64.39
C ARG A 355 -29.37 -31.80 65.69
N ASP A 356 -30.04 -30.66 65.76
CA ASP A 356 -30.78 -30.23 66.95
C ASP A 356 -32.05 -31.06 67.15
N ALA A 357 -32.75 -31.44 66.07
CA ALA A 357 -33.89 -32.35 66.14
C ALA A 357 -33.48 -33.77 66.55
N VAL A 358 -32.30 -34.25 66.11
CA VAL A 358 -31.74 -35.53 66.55
C VAL A 358 -31.37 -35.47 68.04
N ALA A 359 -30.70 -34.40 68.48
CA ALA A 359 -30.36 -34.21 69.89
C ALA A 359 -31.61 -34.12 70.79
N ALA A 360 -32.67 -33.41 70.36
CA ALA A 360 -33.93 -33.36 71.08
C ALA A 360 -34.61 -34.74 71.15
N LEU A 361 -34.56 -35.53 70.07
CA LEU A 361 -35.09 -36.90 70.05
C LEU A 361 -34.28 -37.88 70.90
N GLU A 362 -32.98 -37.65 71.08
CA GLU A 362 -32.11 -38.38 72.00
C GLU A 362 -32.42 -37.98 73.45
N GLU A 363 -32.57 -36.68 73.73
CA GLU A 363 -32.95 -36.19 75.07
C GLU A 363 -34.34 -36.71 75.49
N TYR A 364 -35.33 -36.71 74.59
CA TYR A 364 -36.62 -37.35 74.86
C TYR A 364 -36.51 -38.86 75.07
N ALA A 365 -35.58 -39.54 74.38
CA ALA A 365 -35.35 -40.98 74.57
C ALA A 365 -34.72 -41.25 75.94
N ASP A 366 -33.75 -40.43 76.36
CA ASP A 366 -33.11 -40.50 77.67
C ASP A 366 -34.09 -40.19 78.80
N GLN A 367 -34.99 -39.20 78.62
CA GLN A 367 -36.08 -38.93 79.57
C GLN A 367 -37.05 -40.12 79.69
N ILE A 368 -37.34 -40.83 78.60
CA ILE A 368 -38.15 -42.06 78.61
C ILE A 368 -37.41 -43.20 79.33
N GLU A 369 -36.10 -43.34 79.15
CA GLU A 369 -35.30 -44.32 79.89
C GLU A 369 -35.18 -43.98 81.39
N ALA A 370 -35.03 -42.71 81.74
CA ALA A 370 -35.04 -42.24 83.12
C ALA A 370 -36.40 -42.47 83.81
N LEU A 371 -37.52 -42.25 83.10
CA LEU A 371 -38.87 -42.58 83.59
C LEU A 371 -39.07 -44.10 83.75
N LYS A 372 -38.48 -44.93 82.87
CA LYS A 372 -38.45 -46.40 83.03
C LYS A 372 -37.61 -46.84 84.23
N ALA A 373 -36.45 -46.21 84.45
CA ALA A 373 -35.58 -46.48 85.59
C ALA A 373 -36.21 -46.02 86.92
N GLY A 374 -36.95 -44.90 86.93
CA GLY A 374 -37.76 -44.45 88.06
C GLY A 374 -38.98 -45.33 88.33
N GLY A 375 -39.61 -45.88 87.29
CA GLY A 375 -40.70 -46.86 87.40
C GLY A 375 -40.27 -48.18 88.07
N ALA A 376 -39.00 -48.55 87.98
CA ALA A 376 -38.44 -49.69 88.70
C ALA A 376 -38.40 -49.46 90.24
N ASN A 377 -38.33 -48.21 90.69
CA ASN A 377 -38.44 -47.85 92.11
C ASN A 377 -39.89 -47.74 92.62
N PHE A 378 -40.89 -47.64 91.73
CA PHE A 378 -42.30 -47.69 92.13
C PHE A 378 -42.79 -49.14 92.37
N ASN A 379 -42.15 -50.12 91.71
CA ASN A 379 -42.44 -51.54 91.93
C ASN A 379 -41.86 -52.09 93.25
N ASN A 380 -40.84 -51.43 93.83
CA ASN A 380 -40.30 -51.80 95.15
C ASN A 380 -41.01 -51.14 96.34
N ALA A 381 -41.83 -50.11 96.12
CA ALA A 381 -42.64 -49.49 97.18
C ALA A 381 -44.04 -50.12 97.37
N THR A 382 -44.48 -50.96 96.44
CA THR A 382 -45.82 -51.62 96.50
C THR A 382 -45.77 -53.00 97.19
N ALA A 383 -44.58 -53.47 97.59
CA ALA A 383 -44.41 -54.70 98.37
C ALA A 383 -44.61 -54.51 99.89
N MET A 384 -45.01 -53.31 100.36
CA MET A 384 -45.12 -53.00 101.79
C MET A 384 -46.44 -52.35 102.25
N PHE A 385 -47.49 -52.36 101.42
CA PHE A 385 -48.85 -52.06 101.90
C PHE A 385 -49.84 -53.08 101.33
N GLY A 386 -50.18 -54.06 102.17
CA GLY A 386 -51.28 -54.97 101.92
C GLY A 386 -52.64 -54.29 102.02
N ALA A 387 -53.59 -54.91 101.34
CA ALA A 387 -55.03 -54.88 101.54
C ALA A 387 -55.84 -53.67 101.00
N SER A 388 -56.67 -54.01 100.00
CA SER A 388 -57.96 -53.43 99.62
C SER A 388 -57.98 -52.46 98.45
N GLY A 389 -58.57 -52.93 97.33
CA GLY A 389 -58.99 -52.07 96.21
C GLY A 389 -59.07 -52.82 94.88
N LYS A 390 -60.19 -53.51 94.62
CA LYS A 390 -60.53 -54.06 93.30
C LYS A 390 -60.69 -52.89 92.31
N GLY A 391 -59.71 -52.67 91.42
CA GLY A 391 -59.81 -51.63 90.38
C GLY A 391 -58.58 -51.40 89.49
N ALA A 392 -57.38 -51.86 89.86
CA ALA A 392 -56.14 -51.43 89.18
C ALA A 392 -55.61 -52.31 88.02
N GLN A 393 -56.24 -53.45 87.70
CA GLN A 393 -55.67 -54.43 86.76
C GLN A 393 -55.94 -54.15 85.26
N ALA A 394 -56.86 -53.24 84.91
CA ALA A 394 -57.21 -52.94 83.51
C ALA A 394 -56.44 -51.74 82.91
N VAL A 395 -55.81 -50.90 83.74
CA VAL A 395 -55.15 -49.65 83.29
C VAL A 395 -53.67 -49.89 82.91
N SER A 396 -53.01 -50.91 83.47
CA SER A 396 -51.58 -51.16 83.21
C SER A 396 -51.29 -51.86 81.87
N SER A 397 -52.18 -52.75 81.42
CA SER A 397 -52.02 -53.51 80.16
C SER A 397 -52.32 -52.67 78.92
N ILE A 398 -53.29 -51.73 78.99
CA ILE A 398 -53.62 -50.80 77.89
C ILE A 398 -52.50 -49.77 77.69
N SER A 399 -51.86 -49.30 78.77
CA SER A 399 -50.75 -48.34 78.70
C SER A 399 -49.45 -48.95 78.11
N VAL A 400 -49.22 -50.25 78.29
CA VAL A 400 -48.03 -50.95 77.76
C VAL A 400 -48.18 -51.26 76.26
N GLU A 401 -49.37 -51.68 75.83
CA GLU A 401 -49.69 -51.97 74.41
C GLU A 401 -49.68 -50.69 73.56
N MET A 402 -50.28 -49.60 74.08
CA MET A 402 -50.25 -48.28 73.44
C MET A 402 -48.81 -47.75 73.34
N GLY A 403 -48.01 -47.89 74.40
CA GLY A 403 -46.60 -47.52 74.39
C GLY A 403 -45.74 -48.36 73.45
N ARG A 404 -46.10 -49.64 73.21
CA ARG A 404 -45.41 -50.51 72.23
C ARG A 404 -45.72 -50.07 70.80
N ARG A 405 -46.99 -49.86 70.47
CA ARG A 405 -47.39 -49.34 69.14
C ARG A 405 -46.77 -47.98 68.83
N MET A 406 -46.69 -47.10 69.83
CA MET A 406 -46.09 -45.78 69.66
C MET A 406 -44.58 -45.87 69.41
N ARG A 407 -43.88 -46.81 70.07
CA ARG A 407 -42.46 -47.10 69.80
C ARG A 407 -42.24 -47.67 68.40
N ASP A 408 -43.06 -48.64 67.99
CA ASP A 408 -42.97 -49.25 66.67
C ASP A 408 -43.22 -48.20 65.57
N ASN A 409 -44.21 -47.33 65.75
CA ASN A 409 -44.49 -46.23 64.81
C ASN A 409 -43.35 -45.18 64.77
N VAL A 410 -42.75 -44.84 65.91
CA VAL A 410 -41.58 -43.94 65.96
C VAL A 410 -40.37 -44.57 65.29
N GLN A 411 -40.18 -45.89 65.42
CA GLN A 411 -39.10 -46.62 64.78
C GLN A 411 -39.27 -46.65 63.25
N VAL A 412 -40.49 -46.90 62.76
CA VAL A 412 -40.83 -46.82 61.33
C VAL A 412 -40.61 -45.41 60.79
N MET A 413 -41.11 -44.37 61.49
CA MET A 413 -40.88 -42.98 61.08
C MET A 413 -39.40 -42.60 61.06
N ARG A 414 -38.60 -43.06 62.04
CA ARG A 414 -37.14 -42.86 62.06
C ARG A 414 -36.45 -43.54 60.89
N GLN A 415 -36.93 -44.69 60.45
CA GLN A 415 -36.38 -45.40 59.31
C GLN A 415 -36.73 -44.69 58.00
N SER A 416 -38.00 -44.33 57.79
CA SER A 416 -38.43 -43.57 56.61
C SER A 416 -37.75 -42.20 56.52
N LEU A 417 -37.54 -41.49 57.64
CA LEU A 417 -36.77 -40.25 57.66
C LEU A 417 -35.29 -40.45 57.29
N ARG A 418 -34.71 -41.61 57.61
CA ARG A 418 -33.32 -41.94 57.26
C ARG A 418 -33.20 -42.19 55.76
N GLU A 419 -34.12 -42.97 55.21
CA GLU A 419 -34.20 -43.27 53.77
C GLU A 419 -34.40 -42.00 52.93
N ILE A 420 -35.33 -41.13 53.34
CA ILE A 420 -35.55 -39.84 52.67
C ILE A 420 -34.30 -38.95 52.75
N ARG A 421 -33.58 -38.94 53.89
CA ARG A 421 -32.33 -38.16 54.04
C ARG A 421 -31.21 -38.67 53.14
N GLU A 422 -31.06 -39.99 53.04
CA GLU A 422 -30.05 -40.60 52.16
C GLU A 422 -30.38 -40.32 50.69
N GLN A 423 -31.66 -40.38 50.30
CA GLN A 423 -32.10 -40.00 48.96
C GLN A 423 -31.81 -38.52 48.66
N TYR A 424 -32.24 -37.59 49.50
CA TYR A 424 -31.96 -36.16 49.30
C TYR A 424 -30.46 -35.84 49.30
N ALA A 425 -29.66 -36.50 50.13
CA ALA A 425 -28.21 -36.34 50.14
C ALA A 425 -27.56 -36.86 48.86
N ALA A 426 -28.04 -37.99 48.33
CA ALA A 426 -27.59 -38.54 47.06
C ALA A 426 -27.95 -37.61 45.89
N ASP A 427 -29.19 -37.09 45.87
CA ASP A 427 -29.66 -36.18 44.82
C ASP A 427 -28.91 -34.85 44.82
N ILE A 428 -28.70 -34.22 45.99
CA ILE A 428 -27.90 -32.99 46.12
C ILE A 428 -26.45 -33.23 45.67
N LYS A 429 -25.87 -34.39 46.01
CA LYS A 429 -24.51 -34.73 45.58
C LYS A 429 -24.42 -34.92 44.07
N LYS A 430 -25.45 -35.50 43.46
CA LYS A 430 -25.56 -35.71 42.02
C LYS A 430 -25.75 -34.40 41.26
N GLU A 431 -26.63 -33.51 41.73
CA GLU A 431 -26.79 -32.15 41.18
C GLU A 431 -25.53 -31.30 41.36
N SER A 432 -24.91 -31.31 42.55
CA SER A 432 -23.67 -30.57 42.79
C SER A 432 -22.53 -31.03 41.87
N ALA A 433 -22.43 -32.34 41.61
CA ALA A 433 -21.45 -32.88 40.68
C ALA A 433 -21.76 -32.47 39.23
N TYR A 434 -23.04 -32.46 38.85
CA TYR A 434 -23.50 -32.02 37.52
C TYR A 434 -23.16 -30.54 37.26
N TYR A 435 -23.51 -29.64 38.18
CA TYR A 435 -23.20 -28.22 38.05
C TYR A 435 -21.69 -27.95 38.11
N SER A 436 -20.95 -28.65 38.97
CA SER A 436 -19.48 -28.53 39.02
C SER A 436 -18.82 -28.96 37.70
N SER A 437 -19.34 -30.02 37.06
CA SER A 437 -18.86 -30.48 35.75
C SER A 437 -19.16 -29.45 34.66
N GLN A 438 -20.38 -28.90 34.61
CA GLN A 438 -20.74 -27.85 33.67
C GLN A 438 -19.89 -26.58 33.85
N LEU A 439 -19.65 -26.15 35.09
CA LEU A 439 -18.83 -24.97 35.39
C LEU A 439 -17.37 -25.18 34.95
N THR A 440 -16.81 -26.36 35.20
CA THR A 440 -15.45 -26.73 34.79
C THR A 440 -15.33 -26.76 33.27
N SER A 441 -16.32 -27.30 32.57
CA SER A 441 -16.39 -27.32 31.11
C SER A 441 -16.49 -25.90 30.52
N ALA A 442 -17.34 -25.03 31.09
CA ALA A 442 -17.47 -23.65 30.65
C ALA A 442 -16.17 -22.85 30.86
N ILE A 443 -15.51 -23.00 32.01
CA ILE A 443 -14.21 -22.36 32.30
C ILE A 443 -13.14 -22.86 31.34
N ALA A 444 -13.07 -24.17 31.07
CA ALA A 444 -12.12 -24.73 30.11
C ALA A 444 -12.34 -24.17 28.69
N SER A 445 -13.59 -24.04 28.24
CA SER A 445 -13.92 -23.41 26.96
C SER A 445 -13.52 -21.94 26.89
N ILE A 446 -13.74 -21.17 27.96
CA ILE A 446 -13.34 -19.74 28.05
C ILE A 446 -11.82 -19.59 27.99
N VAL A 447 -11.07 -20.42 28.74
CA VAL A 447 -9.60 -20.41 28.73
C VAL A 447 -9.06 -20.79 27.35
N ALA A 448 -9.64 -21.81 26.71
CA ALA A 448 -9.26 -22.25 25.37
C ALA A 448 -9.62 -21.22 24.28
N ALA A 449 -10.70 -20.45 24.44
CA ALA A 449 -11.04 -19.32 23.58
C ALA A 449 -10.04 -18.17 23.76
N SER A 450 -9.77 -17.76 25.00
CA SER A 450 -8.81 -16.68 25.31
C SER A 450 -7.36 -17.00 24.87
N GLN A 451 -6.95 -18.27 24.91
CA GLN A 451 -5.66 -18.71 24.35
C GLN A 451 -5.63 -18.65 22.82
N ARG A 452 -6.74 -19.00 22.15
CA ARG A 452 -6.86 -18.88 20.69
C ARG A 452 -6.84 -17.42 20.26
N ASP A 453 -7.53 -16.54 20.98
CA ASP A 453 -7.54 -15.09 20.72
C ASP A 453 -6.15 -14.49 20.91
N ARG A 454 -5.45 -14.79 22.01
CA ARG A 454 -4.06 -14.33 22.20
C ARG A 454 -3.10 -14.83 21.12
N GLN A 455 -3.27 -16.07 20.65
CA GLN A 455 -2.46 -16.60 19.56
C GLN A 455 -2.81 -15.95 18.21
N ALA A 456 -4.09 -15.65 17.97
CA ALA A 456 -4.55 -14.93 16.80
C ALA A 456 -4.04 -13.48 16.81
N ASP A 457 -4.14 -12.77 17.93
CA ASP A 457 -3.61 -11.41 18.13
C ASP A 457 -2.09 -11.37 17.96
N HIS A 458 -1.37 -12.35 18.51
CA HIS A 458 0.08 -12.44 18.34
C HIS A 458 0.47 -12.71 16.88
N LYS A 459 -0.25 -13.60 16.20
CA LYS A 459 -0.06 -13.83 14.75
C LYS A 459 -0.41 -12.61 13.93
N ALA A 460 -1.50 -11.91 14.25
CA ALA A 460 -1.91 -10.68 13.61
C ALA A 460 -0.85 -9.59 13.80
N LEU A 461 -0.31 -9.41 15.01
CA LEU A 461 0.76 -8.45 15.27
C LEU A 461 2.04 -8.77 14.49
N LEU A 462 2.46 -10.03 14.45
CA LEU A 462 3.62 -10.46 13.65
C LEU A 462 3.39 -10.26 12.16
N TRP A 463 2.20 -10.61 11.67
CA TRP A 463 1.78 -10.40 10.29
C TRP A 463 1.73 -8.92 9.93
N THR A 464 1.19 -8.05 10.79
CA THR A 464 1.17 -6.59 10.62
C THR A 464 2.58 -6.00 10.64
N GLN A 465 3.48 -6.48 11.52
CA GLN A 465 4.89 -6.06 11.49
C GLN A 465 5.59 -6.48 10.18
N GLU A 466 5.27 -7.66 9.66
CA GLU A 466 5.83 -8.14 8.40
C GLU A 466 5.25 -7.39 7.18
N LEU A 467 3.96 -7.10 7.18
CA LEU A 467 3.31 -6.22 6.20
C LEU A 467 3.88 -4.81 6.24
N TYR A 468 4.08 -4.23 7.42
CA TYR A 468 4.71 -2.92 7.57
C TYR A 468 6.14 -2.92 7.03
N LYS A 469 6.93 -3.96 7.28
CA LYS A 469 8.28 -4.12 6.69
C LYS A 469 8.23 -4.22 5.15
N LYS A 470 7.27 -4.96 4.60
CA LYS A 470 7.07 -5.10 3.15
C LYS A 470 6.61 -3.78 2.52
N GLU A 471 5.65 -3.10 3.14
CA GLU A 471 5.16 -1.77 2.76
C GLU A 471 6.31 -0.76 2.77
N MET A 472 7.07 -0.65 3.87
CA MET A 472 8.20 0.29 3.95
C MET A 472 9.23 0.04 2.85
N LYS A 473 9.50 -1.23 2.52
CA LYS A 473 10.40 -1.60 1.42
C LYS A 473 9.84 -1.20 0.06
N LEU A 474 8.56 -1.49 -0.21
CA LEU A 474 7.87 -1.11 -1.44
C LEU A 474 7.77 0.41 -1.60
N ARG A 475 7.41 1.13 -0.53
CA ARG A 475 7.35 2.59 -0.50
C ARG A 475 8.71 3.20 -0.83
N LYS A 476 9.80 2.71 -0.21
CA LYS A 476 11.17 3.13 -0.57
C LYS A 476 11.50 2.83 -2.04
N GLN A 477 11.07 1.69 -2.56
CA GLN A 477 11.27 1.33 -3.98
C GLN A 477 10.49 2.25 -4.92
N TYR A 478 9.18 2.39 -4.76
CA TYR A 478 8.33 3.25 -5.59
C TYR A 478 8.77 4.71 -5.51
N TYR A 479 9.13 5.18 -4.32
CA TYR A 479 9.66 6.51 -4.15
C TYR A 479 10.90 6.73 -4.99
N ASN A 480 11.86 5.80 -4.97
CA ASN A 480 13.05 5.91 -5.81
C ASN A 480 12.74 5.81 -7.31
N THR A 481 11.83 4.92 -7.71
CA THR A 481 11.40 4.80 -9.12
C THR A 481 10.72 6.09 -9.61
N ILE A 482 9.84 6.70 -8.82
CA ILE A 482 9.24 8.00 -9.15
C ILE A 482 10.33 9.05 -9.30
N GLN A 483 11.34 9.04 -8.41
CA GLN A 483 12.42 10.00 -8.47
C GLN A 483 13.32 9.81 -9.70
N GLU A 484 13.53 8.57 -10.15
CA GLU A 484 14.24 8.23 -11.40
C GLU A 484 13.44 8.61 -12.66
N LEU A 485 12.12 8.38 -12.64
CA LEU A 485 11.22 8.74 -13.74
C LEU A 485 11.12 10.26 -13.96
N LYS A 486 11.31 11.06 -12.91
CA LYS A 486 11.36 12.54 -12.98
C LYS A 486 12.65 13.10 -13.60
N GLY A 487 13.52 12.26 -14.17
CA GLY A 487 14.76 12.70 -14.82
C GLY A 487 15.95 12.79 -13.85
N ASN A 488 17.16 12.68 -14.42
CA ASN A 488 18.40 12.57 -13.67
C ASN A 488 18.92 13.92 -13.16
N ILE A 489 18.74 14.97 -13.97
CA ILE A 489 18.90 16.36 -13.55
C ILE A 489 17.54 17.03 -13.64
N ARG A 490 16.99 17.40 -12.49
CA ARG A 490 15.81 18.26 -12.42
C ARG A 490 16.23 19.71 -12.47
N VAL A 491 15.42 20.54 -13.11
CA VAL A 491 15.68 21.95 -13.28
C VAL A 491 14.47 22.73 -12.79
N TYR A 492 14.69 23.50 -11.73
CA TYR A 492 13.71 24.43 -11.17
C TYR A 492 14.09 25.86 -11.54
N CYS A 493 13.22 26.54 -12.26
CA CYS A 493 13.40 27.96 -12.56
C CYS A 493 12.81 28.81 -11.46
N ARG A 494 13.61 29.75 -10.92
CA ARG A 494 13.14 30.68 -9.90
C ARG A 494 13.35 32.11 -10.36
N VAL A 495 12.25 32.84 -10.52
CA VAL A 495 12.27 34.25 -10.87
C VAL A 495 12.09 35.08 -9.61
N ARG A 496 13.07 35.92 -9.28
CA ARG A 496 12.95 36.82 -8.11
C ARG A 496 12.01 38.00 -8.41
N PRO A 497 11.46 38.69 -7.39
CA PRO A 497 10.81 39.98 -7.58
C PRO A 497 11.75 41.05 -8.15
N LEU A 498 11.18 42.06 -8.80
CA LEU A 498 11.89 43.30 -9.11
C LEU A 498 12.27 43.99 -7.80
N THR A 499 13.53 44.43 -7.71
CA THR A 499 14.02 45.18 -6.55
C THR A 499 13.55 46.63 -6.61
N PRO A 500 13.46 47.33 -5.47
CA PRO A 500 13.07 48.75 -5.46
C PRO A 500 13.94 49.63 -6.36
N LYS A 501 15.24 49.34 -6.45
CA LYS A 501 16.18 50.04 -7.33
C LYS A 501 15.82 49.88 -8.81
N GLU A 502 15.42 48.67 -9.22
CA GLU A 502 15.06 48.38 -10.61
C GLU A 502 13.74 49.05 -11.00
N ILE A 503 12.77 49.07 -10.07
CA ILE A 503 11.49 49.76 -10.26
C ILE A 503 11.74 51.27 -10.38
N SER A 504 12.54 51.85 -9.48
CA SER A 504 12.90 53.28 -9.55
C SER A 504 13.71 53.64 -10.81
N GLY A 505 14.44 52.68 -11.38
CA GLY A 505 15.17 52.82 -12.63
C GLY A 505 14.30 52.68 -13.89
N GLY A 506 12.99 52.48 -13.74
CA GLY A 506 12.06 52.34 -14.87
C GLY A 506 12.17 51.00 -15.62
N HIS A 507 12.72 49.96 -14.99
CA HIS A 507 12.82 48.63 -15.60
C HIS A 507 11.55 47.81 -15.39
N ASN A 508 11.10 47.14 -16.45
CA ASN A 508 9.91 46.29 -16.45
C ASN A 508 10.29 44.80 -16.43
N SER A 509 9.32 43.96 -16.04
CA SER A 509 9.45 42.49 -16.13
C SER A 509 9.43 42.05 -17.60
N VAL A 510 10.39 41.22 -18.00
CA VAL A 510 10.42 40.55 -19.32
C VAL A 510 9.97 39.09 -19.26
N MET A 511 9.33 38.69 -18.17
CA MET A 511 8.93 37.31 -17.89
C MET A 511 7.44 37.22 -17.55
N GLU A 512 6.78 36.21 -18.10
CA GLU A 512 5.39 35.82 -17.89
C GLU A 512 5.34 34.31 -17.55
N PHE A 513 4.30 33.90 -16.83
CA PHE A 513 4.17 32.54 -16.28
C PHE A 513 2.86 31.92 -16.78
N PRO A 514 2.85 31.25 -17.96
CA PRO A 514 1.65 30.64 -18.51
C PRO A 514 1.09 29.48 -17.68
N SER A 515 1.99 28.68 -17.08
CA SER A 515 1.68 27.52 -16.24
C SER A 515 2.74 27.36 -15.14
N THR A 516 2.66 26.27 -14.37
CA THR A 516 3.62 25.92 -13.30
C THR A 516 4.97 25.42 -13.85
N ASP A 517 5.00 24.90 -15.07
CA ASP A 517 6.18 24.33 -15.73
C ASP A 517 6.72 25.20 -16.89
N GLU A 518 5.98 26.22 -17.32
CA GLU A 518 6.35 27.09 -18.43
C GLU A 518 6.74 28.51 -17.99
N LEU A 519 7.80 29.02 -18.60
CA LEU A 519 8.23 30.42 -18.50
C LEU A 519 8.26 31.05 -19.90
N LYS A 520 7.44 32.08 -20.10
CA LYS A 520 7.50 32.91 -21.29
C LYS A 520 8.43 34.10 -21.05
N PHE A 521 9.47 34.21 -21.87
CA PHE A 521 10.53 35.19 -21.76
C PHE A 521 10.60 36.05 -23.02
N VAL A 522 10.64 37.37 -22.88
CA VAL A 522 10.79 38.30 -24.01
C VAL A 522 12.25 38.71 -24.13
N ASP A 523 12.88 38.43 -25.28
CA ASP A 523 14.28 38.76 -25.50
C ASP A 523 14.51 40.26 -25.77
N GLN A 524 15.78 40.67 -25.90
CA GLN A 524 16.17 42.08 -26.10
C GLN A 524 15.61 42.67 -27.40
N ASN A 525 15.22 41.83 -28.37
CA ASN A 525 14.63 42.24 -29.64
C ASN A 525 13.09 42.20 -29.60
N GLY A 526 12.49 42.00 -28.42
CA GLY A 526 11.04 41.87 -28.26
C GLY A 526 10.47 40.53 -28.72
N ARG A 527 11.32 39.52 -28.99
CA ARG A 527 10.84 38.21 -29.45
C ARG A 527 10.49 37.33 -28.26
N PRO A 528 9.27 36.78 -28.18
CA PRO A 528 8.90 35.86 -27.12
C PRO A 528 9.58 34.49 -27.34
N LYS A 529 10.04 33.88 -26.24
CA LYS A 529 10.58 32.53 -26.16
C LYS A 529 9.88 31.80 -25.03
N LEU A 530 9.52 30.55 -25.25
CA LEU A 530 8.96 29.68 -24.23
C LEU A 530 10.05 28.73 -23.74
N PHE A 531 10.21 28.64 -22.42
CA PHE A 531 11.08 27.67 -21.76
C PHE A 531 10.22 26.78 -20.86
N GLU A 532 10.51 25.49 -20.87
CA GLU A 532 9.80 24.50 -20.06
C GLU A 532 10.80 23.85 -19.08
N PHE A 533 10.43 23.81 -17.81
CA PHE A 533 11.25 23.28 -16.72
C PHE A 533 10.42 22.31 -15.87
N ASP A 534 11.06 21.62 -14.92
CA ASP A 534 10.34 20.70 -14.04
C ASP A 534 9.44 21.44 -13.03
N GLU A 535 9.77 22.71 -12.74
CA GLU A 535 8.93 23.66 -11.99
C GLU A 535 9.42 25.09 -12.26
N VAL A 536 8.50 26.06 -12.29
CA VAL A 536 8.75 27.48 -12.51
C VAL A 536 8.11 28.29 -11.38
N TYR A 537 8.95 28.85 -10.52
CA TYR A 537 8.53 29.67 -9.39
C TYR A 537 8.43 31.14 -9.78
N PRO A 538 7.22 31.74 -9.76
CA PRO A 538 7.04 33.16 -9.99
C PRO A 538 7.55 34.00 -8.80
N PRO A 539 7.67 35.33 -8.95
CA PRO A 539 8.12 36.23 -7.88
C PRO A 539 7.39 36.09 -6.53
N ALA A 540 6.13 35.64 -6.53
CA ALA A 540 5.34 35.45 -5.32
C ALA A 540 5.70 34.16 -4.53
N ALA A 541 6.46 33.24 -5.13
CA ALA A 541 6.78 31.96 -4.52
C ALA A 541 7.66 32.11 -3.26
N THR A 542 7.19 31.55 -2.16
CA THR A 542 7.86 31.62 -0.86
C THR A 542 9.02 30.61 -0.75
N GLN A 543 9.92 30.83 0.21
CA GLN A 543 10.98 29.87 0.52
C GLN A 543 10.42 28.50 0.95
N ALA A 544 9.30 28.52 1.69
CA ALA A 544 8.63 27.31 2.14
C ALA A 544 8.11 26.49 0.95
N LYS A 545 7.45 27.14 -0.03
CA LYS A 545 6.95 26.44 -1.22
C LYS A 545 8.09 25.83 -2.04
N VAL A 546 9.14 26.59 -2.31
CA VAL A 546 10.31 26.10 -3.04
C VAL A 546 10.98 24.91 -2.32
N PHE A 547 10.99 24.92 -0.98
CA PHE A 547 11.51 23.81 -0.21
C PHE A 547 10.58 22.59 -0.21
N GLU A 548 9.26 22.77 -0.18
CA GLU A 548 8.27 21.67 -0.22
C GLU A 548 8.55 20.73 -1.40
N ASP A 549 8.78 21.29 -2.58
CA ASP A 549 9.04 20.52 -3.81
C ASP A 549 10.46 19.92 -3.83
N THR A 550 11.39 20.49 -3.06
CA THR A 550 12.79 20.02 -2.91
C THR A 550 12.95 18.95 -1.81
N CYS A 551 12.10 19.00 -0.78
CA CYS A 551 12.12 18.15 0.41
C CYS A 551 12.24 16.65 0.08
N PRO A 552 11.57 16.12 -0.97
CA PRO A 552 11.72 14.73 -1.35
C PRO A 552 13.16 14.23 -1.62
N LEU A 553 14.03 15.12 -2.10
CA LEU A 553 15.43 14.77 -2.36
C LEU A 553 16.19 14.55 -1.04
N ILE A 554 15.84 15.28 0.02
CA ILE A 554 16.51 15.21 1.32
C ILE A 554 16.27 13.83 1.96
N ASP A 555 15.05 13.30 1.89
CA ASP A 555 14.72 11.97 2.40
C ASP A 555 15.56 10.86 1.73
N SER A 556 15.96 11.07 0.46
CA SER A 556 16.81 10.12 -0.27
C SER A 556 18.23 10.04 0.31
N VAL A 557 18.71 11.11 0.95
CA VAL A 557 20.05 11.15 1.57
C VAL A 557 20.10 10.18 2.75
N VAL A 558 19.09 10.21 3.62
CA VAL A 558 19.00 9.29 4.77
C VAL A 558 18.87 7.83 4.31
N ASP A 559 18.23 7.60 3.16
CA ASP A 559 18.16 6.27 2.53
C ASP A 559 19.48 5.79 1.91
N GLY A 560 20.54 6.59 1.91
CA GLY A 560 21.87 6.22 1.43
C GLY A 560 22.15 6.54 -0.04
N TYR A 561 21.46 7.53 -0.60
CA TYR A 561 21.72 8.05 -1.94
C TYR A 561 22.51 9.36 -1.87
N ASN A 562 23.32 9.61 -2.90
CA ASN A 562 23.92 10.92 -3.08
C ASN A 562 22.89 11.88 -3.69
N VAL A 563 22.91 13.13 -3.25
CA VAL A 563 22.04 14.20 -3.72
C VAL A 563 22.90 15.44 -3.91
N CYS A 564 22.72 16.11 -5.04
CA CYS A 564 23.39 17.37 -5.34
C CYS A 564 22.34 18.42 -5.71
N ILE A 565 22.30 19.51 -4.94
CA ILE A 565 21.42 20.64 -5.20
C ILE A 565 22.31 21.86 -5.41
N PHE A 566 22.19 22.52 -6.55
CA PHE A 566 23.01 23.69 -6.85
C PHE A 566 22.20 24.82 -7.46
N ALA A 567 22.56 26.06 -7.12
CA ALA A 567 21.96 27.27 -7.68
C ALA A 567 22.89 27.90 -8.72
N TYR A 568 22.33 28.24 -9.88
CA TYR A 568 23.02 28.83 -11.03
C TYR A 568 22.30 30.10 -11.51
N GLY A 569 23.05 31.06 -12.03
CA GLY A 569 22.54 32.32 -12.59
C GLY A 569 23.48 33.50 -12.33
N GLN A 570 23.15 34.66 -12.89
CA GLN A 570 23.96 35.86 -12.73
C GLN A 570 24.00 36.36 -11.27
N THR A 571 24.96 37.21 -10.96
CA THR A 571 24.99 37.96 -9.70
C THR A 571 23.71 38.78 -9.52
N GLY A 572 23.17 38.75 -8.31
CA GLY A 572 21.91 39.41 -7.97
C GLY A 572 20.64 38.71 -8.47
N SER A 573 20.72 37.50 -9.06
CA SER A 573 19.53 36.77 -9.51
C SER A 573 18.76 36.03 -8.39
N GLY A 574 19.35 35.89 -7.20
CA GLY A 574 18.71 35.23 -6.05
C GLY A 574 19.27 33.84 -5.68
N LYS A 575 20.46 33.46 -6.17
CA LYS A 575 21.13 32.20 -5.82
C LYS A 575 21.32 32.02 -4.31
N THR A 576 22.04 32.95 -3.67
CA THR A 576 22.30 32.93 -2.22
C THR A 576 21.02 33.07 -1.40
N TYR A 577 20.02 33.82 -1.89
CA TYR A 577 18.70 33.88 -1.25
C TYR A 577 18.00 32.51 -1.30
N THR A 578 18.11 31.78 -2.40
CA THR A 578 17.53 30.43 -2.52
C THR A 578 18.25 29.42 -1.62
N MET A 579 19.59 29.41 -1.65
CA MET A 579 20.38 28.43 -0.91
C MET A 579 20.47 28.78 0.58
N GLY A 580 20.98 29.96 0.93
CA GLY A 580 21.16 30.39 2.32
C GLY A 580 19.90 31.04 2.92
N GLY A 581 19.25 31.92 2.16
CA GLY A 581 18.09 32.67 2.63
C GLY A 581 18.40 33.65 3.77
N GLY A 582 17.37 33.97 4.54
CA GLY A 582 17.45 34.80 5.75
C GLY A 582 16.99 34.04 6.99
N GLU A 583 16.58 34.78 8.03
CA GLU A 583 16.06 34.20 9.27
C GLU A 583 14.55 33.92 9.21
N GLY A 584 14.05 33.13 10.17
CA GLY A 584 12.63 32.79 10.28
C GLY A 584 12.07 32.12 9.02
N GLU A 585 10.97 32.66 8.48
CA GLU A 585 10.34 32.14 7.25
C GLU A 585 11.21 32.28 6.00
N LEU A 586 12.22 33.16 6.03
CA LEU A 586 13.10 33.43 4.91
C LEU A 586 14.25 32.41 4.79
N LYS A 587 14.34 31.43 5.70
CA LYS A 587 15.33 30.35 5.64
C LYS A 587 15.33 29.68 4.27
N GLY A 588 16.53 29.54 3.67
CA GLY A 588 16.71 28.91 2.37
C GLY A 588 16.78 27.40 2.43
N ILE A 589 17.15 26.79 1.29
CA ILE A 589 17.28 25.34 1.13
C ILE A 589 18.28 24.75 2.14
N ASN A 590 19.40 25.42 2.43
CA ASN A 590 20.45 24.87 3.30
C ASN A 590 19.93 24.55 4.70
N THR A 591 19.26 25.52 5.33
CA THR A 591 18.76 25.36 6.69
C THR A 591 17.58 24.39 6.72
N ARG A 592 16.62 24.54 5.79
CA ARG A 592 15.41 23.70 5.75
C ARG A 592 15.74 22.23 5.42
N ALA A 593 16.70 21.99 4.53
CA ALA A 593 17.16 20.64 4.19
C ALA A 593 17.75 19.94 5.42
N LEU A 594 18.52 20.67 6.22
CA LEU A 594 19.11 20.13 7.43
C LEU A 594 18.08 19.90 8.54
N GLU A 595 17.14 20.82 8.73
CA GLU A 595 16.00 20.61 9.64
C GLU A 595 15.22 19.34 9.27
N ARG A 596 14.89 19.15 7.98
CA ARG A 596 14.23 17.93 7.49
C ARG A 596 15.09 16.68 7.70
N LEU A 597 16.40 16.77 7.44
CA LEU A 597 17.32 15.65 7.61
C LEU A 597 17.29 15.11 9.06
N PHE A 598 17.39 16.00 10.04
CA PHE A 598 17.33 15.62 11.45
C PHE A 598 15.94 15.10 11.85
N GLN A 599 14.86 15.68 11.31
CA GLN A 599 13.51 15.16 11.52
C GLN A 599 13.37 13.70 11.06
N VAL A 600 13.89 13.36 9.87
CA VAL A 600 13.83 11.97 9.36
C VAL A 600 14.69 11.03 10.20
N ILE A 601 15.84 11.49 10.70
CA ILE A 601 16.70 10.71 11.59
C ILE A 601 15.96 10.39 12.89
N GLU A 602 15.30 11.38 13.50
CA GLU A 602 14.50 11.23 14.72
C GLU A 602 13.31 10.27 14.51
N GLU A 603 12.56 10.43 13.42
CA GLU A 603 11.45 9.53 13.03
C GLU A 603 11.89 8.05 12.93
N ARG A 604 13.17 7.79 12.63
CA ARG A 604 13.71 6.44 12.38
C ARG A 604 14.61 5.89 13.49
N GLU A 605 14.78 6.63 14.59
CA GLU A 605 15.72 6.32 15.68
C GLU A 605 15.49 4.91 16.27
N ASN A 606 14.25 4.42 16.33
CA ASN A 606 13.95 3.08 16.84
C ASN A 606 14.50 1.94 15.96
N THR A 607 14.78 2.20 14.69
CA THR A 607 15.16 1.18 13.69
C THR A 607 16.58 1.36 13.15
N GLU A 608 17.08 2.58 13.16
CA GLU A 608 18.32 3.00 12.51
C GLU A 608 19.15 3.87 13.48
N GLU A 609 20.47 3.79 13.39
CA GLU A 609 21.41 4.66 14.11
C GLU A 609 22.18 5.48 13.08
N SER A 610 22.04 6.80 13.14
CA SER A 610 22.62 7.71 12.13
C SER A 610 23.61 8.69 12.75
N THR A 611 24.70 8.94 12.04
CA THR A 611 25.69 9.98 12.38
C THR A 611 25.82 10.95 11.22
N VAL A 612 25.84 12.25 11.53
CA VAL A 612 25.92 13.34 10.54
C VAL A 612 27.24 14.08 10.68
N VAL A 613 27.93 14.26 9.57
CA VAL A 613 29.18 15.04 9.48
C VAL A 613 29.01 16.13 8.44
N ILE A 614 29.45 17.34 8.79
CA ILE A 614 29.37 18.53 7.93
C ILE A 614 30.76 19.05 7.60
N SER A 615 30.95 19.43 6.34
CA SER A 615 32.11 20.16 5.85
C SER A 615 31.66 21.33 4.98
N VAL A 616 32.35 22.46 5.04
CA VAL A 616 32.07 23.62 4.19
C VAL A 616 33.35 24.10 3.53
N LEU A 617 33.32 24.19 2.20
CA LEU A 617 34.45 24.66 1.42
C LEU A 617 34.05 25.76 0.45
N GLU A 618 35.06 26.49 0.01
CA GLU A 618 34.98 27.49 -1.02
C GLU A 618 35.95 27.14 -2.15
N ILE A 619 35.50 27.29 -3.39
CA ILE A 619 36.35 27.24 -4.58
C ILE A 619 36.49 28.66 -5.09
N TYR A 620 37.71 29.19 -5.00
CA TYR A 620 38.04 30.53 -5.45
C TYR A 620 39.29 30.47 -6.34
N CYS A 621 39.15 30.95 -7.59
CA CYS A 621 40.21 30.89 -8.59
C CYS A 621 40.87 29.50 -8.73
N GLU A 622 40.05 28.44 -8.84
CA GLU A 622 40.50 27.03 -8.92
C GLU A 622 41.28 26.51 -7.70
N ASN A 623 41.29 27.25 -6.58
CA ASN A 623 41.85 26.80 -5.31
C ASN A 623 40.73 26.47 -4.32
N ILE A 624 40.90 25.38 -3.57
CA ILE A 624 39.97 24.99 -2.51
C ILE A 624 40.42 25.59 -1.19
N ARG A 625 39.47 26.20 -0.48
CA ARG A 625 39.65 26.71 0.88
C ARG A 625 38.64 26.06 1.81
N ASP A 626 39.13 25.55 2.92
CA ASP A 626 38.28 25.05 4.01
C ASP A 626 37.76 26.23 4.85
N LEU A 627 36.43 26.36 4.97
CA LEU A 627 35.79 27.43 5.72
C LEU A 627 35.57 27.09 7.20
N LEU A 628 35.75 25.82 7.58
CA LEU A 628 35.64 25.33 8.96
C LEU A 628 37.00 25.00 9.58
N GLY A 629 38.06 24.97 8.78
CA GLY A 629 39.43 24.73 9.23
C GLY A 629 39.99 25.79 10.17
N PRO A 630 41.05 25.46 10.94
CA PRO A 630 41.76 26.41 11.78
C PRO A 630 42.48 27.47 10.93
N LYS A 631 42.54 28.73 11.41
CA LYS A 631 43.12 29.87 10.67
C LYS A 631 44.61 29.69 10.32
N ASP A 632 45.33 28.83 11.05
CA ASP A 632 46.76 28.54 10.87
C ASP A 632 47.05 27.36 9.90
N ALA A 633 46.05 26.87 9.17
CA ALA A 633 46.17 25.72 8.26
C ALA A 633 46.97 25.98 6.96
N GLY A 634 47.71 27.10 6.85
CA GLY A 634 48.36 27.59 5.61
C GLY A 634 49.42 26.69 4.95
N LYS A 635 49.58 25.44 5.42
CA LYS A 635 50.44 24.39 4.82
C LYS A 635 49.68 23.17 4.27
N LEU A 636 48.36 23.08 4.45
CA LEU A 636 47.60 21.93 3.98
C LEU A 636 47.13 22.13 2.53
N SER A 637 47.45 21.16 1.67
CA SER A 637 46.92 21.09 0.29
C SER A 637 45.53 20.45 0.31
N TYR A 638 44.59 21.03 -0.41
CA TYR A 638 43.23 20.54 -0.59
C TYR A 638 43.04 20.09 -2.03
N GLU A 639 43.00 18.79 -2.27
CA GLU A 639 42.90 18.20 -3.60
C GLU A 639 41.64 17.34 -3.71
N VAL A 640 40.98 17.42 -4.86
CA VAL A 640 39.86 16.53 -5.19
C VAL A 640 40.42 15.15 -5.56
N LYS A 641 39.94 14.10 -4.88
CA LYS A 641 40.29 12.71 -5.15
C LYS A 641 39.04 11.85 -5.37
N GLN A 642 39.23 10.71 -6.02
CA GLN A 642 38.19 9.69 -6.25
C GLN A 642 38.37 8.51 -5.30
N GLY A 643 37.30 7.75 -5.07
CA GLY A 643 37.34 6.48 -4.32
C GLY A 643 36.95 6.59 -2.84
N GLY A 644 36.31 7.70 -2.44
CA GLY A 644 35.68 7.78 -1.12
C GLY A 644 34.39 6.95 -1.05
N PRO A 645 33.83 6.72 0.15
CA PRO A 645 32.60 5.93 0.35
C PRO A 645 31.38 6.44 -0.44
N CYS A 646 31.38 7.74 -0.77
CA CYS A 646 30.32 8.40 -1.54
C CYS A 646 30.80 8.91 -2.91
N GLY A 647 31.97 8.48 -3.42
CA GLY A 647 32.52 8.93 -4.71
C GLY A 647 33.71 9.88 -4.58
N THR A 648 33.54 11.15 -4.96
CA THR A 648 34.61 12.16 -4.87
C THR A 648 34.68 12.76 -3.47
N TYR A 649 35.89 13.08 -3.01
CA TYR A 649 36.15 13.75 -1.74
C TYR A 649 37.31 14.74 -1.85
N VAL A 650 37.44 15.65 -0.90
CA VAL A 650 38.54 16.61 -0.81
C VAL A 650 39.46 16.21 0.33
N THR A 651 40.77 16.15 0.08
CA THR A 651 41.75 15.81 1.11
C THR A 651 41.84 16.88 2.19
N ASN A 652 42.05 16.47 3.44
CA ASN A 652 42.31 17.36 4.59
C ASN A 652 41.16 18.32 4.94
N LEU A 653 39.97 18.14 4.35
CA LEU A 653 38.81 18.97 4.63
C LEU A 653 38.32 18.70 6.06
N THR A 654 38.03 19.76 6.81
CA THR A 654 37.53 19.65 8.19
C THR A 654 36.14 19.03 8.19
N GLU A 655 36.01 17.95 8.95
CA GLU A 655 34.76 17.21 9.18
C GLU A 655 34.26 17.51 10.60
N VAL A 656 33.12 18.19 10.71
CA VAL A 656 32.52 18.54 12.00
C VAL A 656 31.31 17.62 12.24
N PRO A 657 31.33 16.76 13.27
CA PRO A 657 30.17 15.98 13.65
C PRO A 657 29.10 16.90 14.23
N VAL A 658 27.84 16.65 13.88
CA VAL A 658 26.71 17.50 14.30
C VAL A 658 25.57 16.65 14.83
N ASN A 659 25.02 17.05 15.98
CA ASN A 659 23.95 16.30 16.65
C ASN A 659 22.63 17.06 16.73
N SER A 660 22.60 18.35 16.36
CA SER A 660 21.39 19.15 16.43
C SER A 660 21.28 20.18 15.29
N PRO A 661 20.05 20.56 14.89
CA PRO A 661 19.83 21.66 13.93
C PRO A 661 20.40 23.01 14.38
N LYS A 662 20.57 23.23 15.69
CA LYS A 662 21.10 24.49 16.23
C LYS A 662 22.59 24.67 15.94
N GLU A 663 23.39 23.62 16.14
CA GLU A 663 24.82 23.61 15.84
C GLU A 663 25.12 23.97 14.37
N ILE A 664 24.21 23.61 13.47
CA ILE A 664 24.31 23.91 12.04
C ILE A 664 24.25 25.40 11.78
N HIS A 665 23.33 26.11 12.45
CA HIS A 665 23.17 27.54 12.26
C HIS A 665 24.47 28.27 12.66
N ASP A 666 25.11 27.80 13.72
CA ASP A 666 26.40 28.31 14.19
C ASP A 666 27.55 27.98 13.21
N ILE A 667 27.57 26.76 12.65
CA ILE A 667 28.54 26.33 11.63
C ILE A 667 28.39 27.17 10.36
N MET A 668 27.17 27.38 9.87
CA MET A 668 26.90 28.20 8.68
C MET A 668 27.24 29.66 8.91
N ALA A 669 26.90 30.21 10.08
CA ALA A 669 27.29 31.58 10.44
C ALA A 669 28.82 31.73 10.51
N ARG A 670 29.53 30.74 11.06
CA ARG A 670 31.00 30.70 11.08
C ARG A 670 31.58 30.63 9.67
N ALA A 671 31.08 29.74 8.82
CA ALA A 671 31.54 29.59 7.44
C ALA A 671 31.35 30.89 6.65
N ASN A 672 30.19 31.55 6.78
CA ASN A 672 29.91 32.82 6.13
C ASN A 672 30.82 33.97 6.63
N ARG A 673 31.17 33.99 7.93
CA ARG A 673 32.17 34.94 8.45
C ARG A 673 33.55 34.68 7.86
N CYS A 674 34.01 33.43 7.85
CA CYS A 674 35.30 33.05 7.23
C CYS A 674 35.34 33.41 5.73
N ARG A 675 34.22 33.22 5.03
CA ARG A 675 34.05 33.62 3.63
C ARG A 675 34.13 35.14 3.43
N SER A 676 33.69 35.93 4.41
CA SER A 676 33.64 37.40 4.34
C SER A 676 34.95 38.08 4.74
N GLU A 677 35.75 37.46 5.62
CA GLU A 677 37.05 38.01 6.11
C GLU A 677 38.16 38.07 5.02
N GLY A 678 37.88 37.63 3.78
CA GLY A 678 38.83 37.58 2.66
C GLY A 678 39.20 38.93 2.03
N GLN A 679 38.32 39.94 2.03
CA GLN A 679 38.58 41.38 1.76
C GLN A 679 37.26 42.21 1.77
N THR A 680 37.40 43.53 1.86
CA THR A 680 36.49 44.58 2.39
C THR A 680 35.11 44.83 1.74
N ASN A 681 34.54 43.96 0.90
CA ASN A 681 33.21 44.21 0.31
C ASN A 681 32.31 42.96 0.31
N MET A 682 31.42 42.86 1.30
CA MET A 682 30.60 41.68 1.62
C MET A 682 29.70 41.18 0.46
N ASN A 683 29.30 42.05 -0.47
CA ASN A 683 28.39 41.70 -1.58
C ASN A 683 29.10 41.28 -2.87
N GLU A 684 30.43 41.41 -2.93
CA GLU A 684 31.22 41.21 -4.15
C GLU A 684 31.97 39.87 -4.15
N HIS A 685 32.26 39.32 -2.96
CA HIS A 685 32.98 38.07 -2.81
C HIS A 685 32.12 36.82 -3.08
N SER A 686 30.85 36.81 -2.63
CA SER A 686 29.95 35.66 -2.84
C SER A 686 29.57 35.45 -4.32
N SER A 687 29.60 36.50 -5.13
CA SER A 687 29.46 36.44 -6.58
C SER A 687 30.67 35.84 -7.30
N ARG A 688 31.81 35.71 -6.61
CA ARG A 688 33.11 35.41 -7.21
C ARG A 688 33.76 34.12 -6.72
N SER A 689 33.06 33.37 -5.88
CA SER A 689 33.49 32.05 -5.42
C SER A 689 32.32 31.08 -5.38
N HIS A 690 32.61 29.79 -5.57
CA HIS A 690 31.61 28.74 -5.38
C HIS A 690 31.68 28.25 -3.94
N MET A 691 30.55 28.19 -3.25
CA MET A 691 30.47 27.63 -1.90
C MET A 691 29.80 26.26 -1.96
N VAL A 692 30.42 25.28 -1.31
CA VAL A 692 29.91 23.91 -1.25
C VAL A 692 29.78 23.50 0.21
N LEU A 693 28.56 23.14 0.60
CA LEU A 693 28.23 22.52 1.87
C LEU A 693 28.05 21.02 1.64
N TYR A 694 28.90 20.24 2.30
CA TYR A 694 28.82 18.78 2.32
C TYR A 694 28.23 18.29 3.62
N ILE A 695 27.27 17.39 3.50
CA ILE A 695 26.66 16.70 4.61
C ILE A 695 26.71 15.22 4.29
N VAL A 696 27.44 14.47 5.11
CA VAL A 696 27.56 13.02 4.98
C VAL A 696 26.77 12.38 6.11
N VAL A 697 25.82 11.53 5.75
CA VAL A 697 24.99 10.77 6.66
C VAL A 697 25.38 9.32 6.57
N ARG A 698 25.86 8.77 7.67
CA ARG A 698 26.06 7.34 7.82
C ARG A 698 24.91 6.79 8.63
N THR A 699 24.19 5.81 8.08
CA THR A 699 23.06 5.16 8.74
C THR A 699 23.35 3.68 8.91
N THR A 700 23.17 3.16 10.11
CA THR A 700 23.32 1.73 10.44
C THR A 700 21.96 1.17 10.85
N ASN A 701 21.49 0.14 10.15
CA ASN A 701 20.25 -0.52 10.53
C ASN A 701 20.47 -1.40 11.78
N LYS A 702 19.67 -1.20 12.84
CA LYS A 702 19.87 -1.89 14.13
C LYS A 702 19.63 -3.40 14.05
N GLN A 703 18.76 -3.86 13.15
CA GLN A 703 18.42 -5.28 12.99
C GLN A 703 19.39 -6.00 12.05
N THR A 704 19.67 -5.42 10.88
CA THR A 704 20.47 -6.10 9.84
C THR A 704 21.96 -5.79 9.93
N ARG A 705 22.35 -4.79 10.75
CA ARG A 705 23.72 -4.25 10.84
C ARG A 705 24.27 -3.71 9.51
N MET A 706 23.44 -3.57 8.48
CA MET A 706 23.85 -2.97 7.21
C MET A 706 24.09 -1.47 7.39
N GLN A 707 25.17 -0.97 6.78
CA GLN A 707 25.49 0.44 6.74
C GLN A 707 25.21 1.04 5.38
N SER A 708 24.64 2.23 5.37
CA SER A 708 24.45 3.04 4.18
C SER A 708 25.04 4.43 4.35
N PHE A 709 25.51 5.01 3.24
CA PHE A 709 26.14 6.33 3.22
C PHE A 709 25.42 7.23 2.23
N GLY A 710 24.88 8.34 2.70
CA GLY A 710 24.29 9.40 1.87
C GLY A 710 25.17 10.65 1.89
N LYS A 711 25.40 11.25 0.73
CA LYS A 711 26.08 12.55 0.60
C LYS A 711 25.10 13.57 0.04
N LEU A 712 24.81 14.62 0.82
CA LEU A 712 24.10 15.80 0.35
C LEU A 712 25.12 16.90 0.06
N SER A 713 25.12 17.37 -1.18
CA SER A 713 25.96 18.45 -1.68
C SER A 713 25.08 19.65 -2.00
N LEU A 714 25.22 20.73 -1.24
CA LEU A 714 24.48 21.97 -1.44
C LEU A 714 25.44 23.05 -1.94
N VAL A 715 25.23 23.51 -3.17
CA VAL A 715 26.20 24.34 -3.89
C VAL A 715 25.60 25.70 -4.26
N ASP A 716 26.24 26.78 -3.83
CA ASP A 716 25.96 28.14 -4.28
C ASP A 716 27.06 28.54 -5.26
N LEU A 717 26.75 28.53 -6.56
CA LEU A 717 27.72 28.86 -7.60
C LEU A 717 27.98 30.36 -7.68
N ALA A 718 29.16 30.72 -8.19
CA ALA A 718 29.49 32.09 -8.56
C ALA A 718 28.55 32.64 -9.66
N GLY A 719 28.62 33.95 -9.88
CA GLY A 719 27.87 34.63 -10.94
C GLY A 719 28.24 34.13 -12.34
N SER A 720 27.22 33.90 -13.18
CA SER A 720 27.37 33.44 -14.56
C SER A 720 27.54 34.58 -15.60
N GLU A 721 27.59 35.82 -15.15
CA GLU A 721 27.67 36.99 -16.04
C GLU A 721 28.98 37.07 -16.84
N ARG A 722 28.89 37.63 -18.04
CA ARG A 722 30.05 37.79 -18.93
C ARG A 722 30.98 38.92 -18.48
N LEU A 723 32.28 38.70 -18.69
CA LEU A 723 33.36 39.66 -18.39
C LEU A 723 33.15 41.05 -19.01
N GLU A 724 32.59 41.12 -20.21
CA GLU A 724 32.38 42.39 -20.93
C GLU A 724 31.47 43.37 -20.17
N LYS A 725 30.59 42.87 -19.29
CA LYS A 725 29.74 43.70 -18.44
C LYS A 725 30.38 44.09 -17.09
N SER A 726 31.45 43.42 -16.67
CA SER A 726 32.00 43.63 -15.32
C SER A 726 32.95 44.82 -15.21
N GLY A 727 33.53 45.28 -16.34
CA GLY A 727 34.50 46.39 -16.35
C GLY A 727 35.76 46.13 -15.52
N ALA A 728 36.07 44.85 -15.22
CA ALA A 728 37.15 44.47 -14.32
C ALA A 728 38.53 44.60 -14.97
N GLU A 729 39.46 45.29 -14.28
CA GLU A 729 40.86 45.47 -14.70
C GLU A 729 41.84 44.77 -13.74
N GLY A 730 43.04 44.43 -14.22
CA GLY A 730 44.13 43.90 -13.39
C GLY A 730 43.81 42.56 -12.69
N GLN A 731 43.92 42.52 -11.37
CA GLN A 731 43.72 41.30 -10.57
C GLN A 731 42.26 40.82 -10.58
N GLN A 732 41.29 41.74 -10.62
CA GLN A 732 39.86 41.42 -10.72
C GLN A 732 39.53 40.77 -12.07
N MET A 733 40.26 41.11 -13.13
CA MET A 733 40.10 40.46 -14.44
C MET A 733 40.54 38.99 -14.39
N LYS A 734 41.68 38.69 -13.75
CA LYS A 734 42.18 37.30 -13.59
C LYS A 734 41.23 36.43 -12.76
N GLU A 735 40.65 37.02 -11.73
CA GLU A 735 39.62 36.41 -10.88
C GLU A 735 38.37 36.08 -11.71
N ALA A 736 37.83 37.08 -12.41
CA ALA A 736 36.64 36.92 -13.24
C ALA A 736 36.85 35.91 -14.39
N VAL A 737 38.05 35.85 -14.98
CA VAL A 737 38.43 34.82 -15.96
C VAL A 737 38.42 33.42 -15.34
N SER A 738 38.98 33.26 -14.14
CA SER A 738 38.98 31.96 -13.45
C SER A 738 37.58 31.49 -13.04
N ILE A 739 36.72 32.41 -12.60
CA ILE A 739 35.32 32.10 -12.29
C ILE A 739 34.60 31.62 -13.54
N ASN A 740 34.72 32.37 -14.65
CA ASN A 740 34.12 31.99 -15.91
C ASN A 740 34.70 30.69 -16.49
N LYS A 741 35.98 30.37 -16.22
CA LYS A 741 36.57 29.07 -16.57
C LYS A 741 35.80 27.93 -15.92
N SER A 742 35.54 28.00 -14.62
CA SER A 742 34.82 26.93 -13.90
C SER A 742 33.38 26.73 -14.39
N LEU A 743 32.65 27.82 -14.69
CA LEU A 743 31.28 27.75 -15.20
C LEU A 743 31.23 27.35 -16.69
N SER A 744 32.24 27.74 -17.48
CA SER A 744 32.37 27.29 -18.88
C SER A 744 32.65 25.79 -18.92
N ALA A 745 33.57 25.30 -18.08
CA ALA A 745 33.84 23.88 -17.94
C ALA A 745 32.59 23.10 -17.51
N LEU A 746 31.78 23.66 -16.59
CA LEU A 746 30.48 23.06 -16.22
C LEU A 746 29.52 23.00 -17.42
N GLY A 747 29.49 24.04 -18.25
CA GLY A 747 28.73 24.06 -19.51
C GLY A 747 29.20 23.01 -20.51
N ASP A 748 30.52 22.82 -20.66
CA ASP A 748 31.10 21.79 -21.51
C ASP A 748 30.75 20.38 -21.02
N VAL A 749 30.79 20.17 -19.69
CA VAL A 749 30.39 18.92 -19.06
C VAL A 749 28.92 18.62 -19.32
N ILE A 750 28.01 19.56 -19.05
CA ILE A 750 26.57 19.37 -19.29
C ILE A 750 26.29 19.14 -20.77
N SER A 751 26.95 19.87 -21.67
CA SER A 751 26.80 19.68 -23.12
C SER A 751 27.29 18.31 -23.56
N GLY A 752 28.45 17.87 -23.06
CA GLY A 752 29.00 16.54 -23.31
C GLY A 752 28.07 15.43 -22.83
N LEU A 753 27.47 15.60 -21.64
CA LEU A 753 26.51 14.64 -21.07
C LEU A 753 25.19 14.62 -21.85
N ALA A 754 24.62 15.77 -22.21
CA ALA A 754 23.40 15.87 -23.00
C ALA A 754 23.56 15.24 -24.40
N GLN A 755 24.76 15.31 -24.97
CA GLN A 755 25.09 14.71 -26.26
C GLN A 755 25.54 13.24 -26.16
N ASN A 756 25.52 12.63 -24.97
CA ASN A 756 26.04 11.28 -24.71
C ASN A 756 27.48 11.08 -25.24
N SER A 757 28.32 12.10 -25.09
CA SER A 757 29.71 12.06 -25.53
C SER A 757 30.51 11.00 -24.77
N LYS A 758 31.32 10.22 -25.49
CA LYS A 758 32.17 9.17 -24.90
C LYS A 758 33.18 9.72 -23.88
N HIS A 759 33.65 10.94 -24.08
CA HIS A 759 34.54 11.64 -23.16
C HIS A 759 33.89 12.93 -22.68
N VAL A 760 33.72 13.05 -21.37
CA VAL A 760 33.17 14.25 -20.71
C VAL A 760 34.28 14.90 -19.87
N PRO A 761 34.60 16.18 -20.08
CA PRO A 761 35.83 16.81 -19.57
C PRO A 761 35.73 17.28 -18.11
N PHE A 762 35.37 16.38 -17.18
CA PHE A 762 35.21 16.72 -15.76
C PHE A 762 36.48 17.30 -15.11
N ARG A 763 37.67 17.00 -15.64
CA ARG A 763 38.95 17.49 -15.09
C ARG A 763 39.33 18.91 -15.50
N ASN A 764 38.53 19.58 -16.34
CA ASN A 764 38.87 20.92 -16.84
C ASN A 764 38.76 22.02 -15.76
N SER A 765 38.04 21.77 -14.68
CA SER A 765 37.95 22.63 -13.51
C SER A 765 37.86 21.79 -12.23
N VAL A 766 38.32 22.36 -11.11
CA VAL A 766 38.12 21.81 -9.77
C VAL A 766 36.64 21.60 -9.48
N LEU A 767 35.77 22.54 -9.86
CA LEU A 767 34.33 22.45 -9.63
C LEU A 767 33.73 21.24 -10.35
N THR A 768 34.04 21.06 -11.63
CA THR A 768 33.51 19.95 -12.41
C THR A 768 34.07 18.61 -11.97
N PHE A 769 35.32 18.58 -11.51
CA PHE A 769 35.93 17.35 -11.01
C PHE A 769 35.33 16.96 -9.66
N LEU A 770 35.03 17.95 -8.83
CA LEU A 770 34.35 17.77 -7.56
C LEU A 770 32.91 17.25 -7.75
N LEU A 771 32.17 17.79 -8.71
CA LEU A 771 30.79 17.39 -9.05
C LEU A 771 30.70 16.14 -9.94
N GLN A 772 31.83 15.50 -10.26
CA GLN A 772 31.85 14.37 -11.17
C GLN A 772 30.97 13.21 -10.69
N ASP A 773 31.00 12.88 -9.41
CA ASP A 773 30.13 11.83 -8.82
C ASP A 773 28.65 12.17 -9.00
N SER A 774 28.31 13.44 -8.81
CA SER A 774 26.95 13.96 -8.91
C SER A 774 26.43 13.90 -10.35
N MET A 775 27.28 14.23 -11.31
CA MET A 775 26.95 14.38 -12.73
C MET A 775 27.31 13.15 -13.59
N SER A 776 27.65 12.02 -12.97
CA SER A 776 27.95 10.74 -13.67
C SER A 776 27.00 9.60 -13.30
N GLY A 777 25.82 9.94 -12.77
CA GLY A 777 24.78 8.97 -12.44
C GLY A 777 24.90 8.33 -11.06
N GLN A 778 25.74 8.86 -10.16
CA GLN A 778 25.81 8.37 -8.78
C GLN A 778 24.98 9.21 -7.80
N ALA A 779 24.34 10.29 -8.25
CA ALA A 779 23.50 11.15 -7.42
C ALA A 779 22.20 11.55 -8.11
N LYS A 780 21.20 11.93 -7.30
CA LYS A 780 20.04 12.70 -7.74
C LYS A 780 20.43 14.17 -7.80
N VAL A 781 20.22 14.82 -8.94
CA VAL A 781 20.68 16.20 -9.15
C VAL A 781 19.49 17.14 -9.32
N LEU A 782 19.50 18.24 -8.57
CA LEU A 782 18.58 19.36 -8.74
C LEU A 782 19.36 20.64 -9.01
N MET A 783 19.02 21.29 -10.11
CA MET A 783 19.52 22.59 -10.50
C MET A 783 18.44 23.65 -10.26
N PHE A 784 18.74 24.65 -9.44
CA PHE A 784 18.00 25.91 -9.43
C PHE A 784 18.60 26.85 -10.46
N VAL A 785 17.82 27.26 -11.47
CA VAL A 785 18.18 28.39 -12.33
C VAL A 785 17.49 29.66 -11.80
N CYS A 786 18.27 30.53 -11.17
CA CYS A 786 17.81 31.79 -10.60
C CYS A 786 17.98 32.91 -11.63
N VAL A 787 16.89 33.61 -11.96
CA VAL A 787 16.89 34.67 -13.00
C VAL A 787 16.24 35.97 -12.51
N SER A 788 16.62 37.08 -13.12
CA SER A 788 16.08 38.40 -12.84
C SER A 788 15.02 38.77 -13.89
N PRO A 789 13.83 39.25 -13.48
CA PRO A 789 12.82 39.69 -14.45
C PRO A 789 13.15 41.04 -15.10
N ALA A 790 14.09 41.82 -14.56
CA ALA A 790 14.37 43.17 -15.07
C ALA A 790 14.91 43.20 -16.51
N SER A 791 14.38 44.11 -17.33
CA SER A 791 14.70 44.25 -18.76
C SER A 791 16.19 44.41 -19.08
N TYR A 792 16.96 45.12 -18.25
CA TYR A 792 18.41 45.28 -18.48
C TYR A 792 19.23 43.98 -18.26
N ASN A 793 18.66 43.01 -17.51
CA ASN A 793 19.24 41.68 -17.27
C ASN A 793 18.82 40.64 -18.31
N CYS A 794 18.07 41.05 -19.35
CA CYS A 794 17.51 40.17 -20.36
C CYS A 794 18.55 39.22 -21.00
N SER A 795 19.72 39.70 -21.44
CA SER A 795 20.72 38.83 -22.10
C SER A 795 21.29 37.74 -21.18
N GLU A 796 21.55 38.08 -19.91
CA GLU A 796 22.08 37.15 -18.92
C GLU A 796 21.03 36.14 -18.46
N SER A 797 19.78 36.59 -18.31
CA SER A 797 18.65 35.71 -18.02
C SER A 797 18.40 34.73 -19.16
N ASN A 798 18.45 35.19 -20.42
CA ASN A 798 18.34 34.29 -21.58
C ASN A 798 19.46 33.25 -21.62
N SER A 799 20.70 33.66 -21.31
CA SER A 799 21.86 32.74 -21.26
C SER A 799 21.69 31.68 -20.16
N SER A 800 21.18 32.09 -18.99
CA SER A 800 20.90 31.19 -17.86
C SER A 800 19.78 30.20 -18.18
N LEU A 801 18.68 30.66 -18.79
CA LEU A 801 17.55 29.82 -19.20
C LEU A 801 17.96 28.80 -20.27
N GLN A 802 18.78 29.20 -21.24
CA GLN A 802 19.30 28.28 -22.26
C GLN A 802 20.23 27.21 -21.67
N PHE A 803 21.08 27.59 -20.71
CA PHE A 803 21.93 26.63 -20.00
C PHE A 803 21.08 25.61 -19.23
N ALA A 804 20.07 26.09 -18.50
CA ALA A 804 19.16 25.26 -17.72
C ALA A 804 18.35 24.30 -18.61
N SER A 805 17.87 24.77 -19.76
CA SER A 805 17.16 23.94 -20.75
C SER A 805 18.05 22.79 -21.28
N ARG A 806 19.34 23.05 -21.52
CA ARG A 806 20.30 21.99 -21.89
C ARG A 806 20.54 21.00 -20.75
N ALA A 807 20.62 21.48 -19.51
CA ALA A 807 20.84 20.63 -18.34
C ALA A 807 19.67 19.67 -18.10
N ARG A 808 18.42 20.10 -18.31
CA ARG A 808 17.22 19.26 -18.20
C ARG A 808 17.24 18.08 -19.17
N GLY A 809 17.85 18.25 -20.35
CA GLY A 809 17.98 17.19 -21.36
C GLY A 809 18.99 16.10 -21.04
N VAL A 810 19.72 16.19 -19.91
CA VAL A 810 20.74 15.20 -19.53
C VAL A 810 20.09 13.97 -18.88
N ALA A 811 20.39 12.79 -19.41
CA ALA A 811 20.01 11.51 -18.82
C ALA A 811 21.23 10.65 -18.49
N PHE A 812 21.34 10.22 -17.24
CA PHE A 812 22.26 9.19 -16.77
C PHE A 812 21.57 7.82 -16.66
N GLY A 813 22.35 6.75 -16.46
CA GLY A 813 21.82 5.41 -16.13
C GLY A 813 21.30 5.31 -14.69
N GLN A 814 20.94 4.09 -14.25
CA GLN A 814 20.40 3.85 -12.89
C GLN A 814 21.33 4.33 -11.77
N ILE A 815 20.75 5.03 -10.78
CA ILE A 815 21.47 5.56 -9.62
C ILE A 815 21.75 4.44 -8.62
N LYS A 816 22.99 4.33 -8.14
CA LYS A 816 23.39 3.29 -7.18
C LYS A 816 23.30 3.79 -5.74
N LYS A 817 22.78 2.93 -4.85
CA LYS A 817 22.80 3.15 -3.40
C LYS A 817 24.15 2.76 -2.81
N ASN A 818 24.71 3.56 -1.92
CA ASN A 818 25.97 3.24 -1.26
C ASN A 818 25.69 2.40 -0.01
N THR A 819 25.97 1.09 -0.07
CA THR A 819 25.80 0.15 1.05
C THR A 819 27.06 -0.66 1.29
N VAL A 820 27.40 -0.85 2.56
CA VAL A 820 28.52 -1.69 3.01
C VAL A 820 28.02 -2.58 4.15
N VAL A 821 28.46 -3.84 4.19
CA VAL A 821 28.22 -4.74 5.33
C VAL A 821 29.21 -4.35 6.43
N ALA A 822 28.72 -3.98 7.61
CA ALA A 822 29.60 -3.72 8.75
C ALA A 822 30.32 -5.02 9.14
N THR A 823 31.65 -4.99 9.16
CA THR A 823 32.51 -6.04 9.72
C THR A 823 32.49 -6.03 11.23
#